data_AF-A0A948XMR4-F1
#
_entry.id   AF-A0A948XMR4-F1
#
_cell.length_a   1.000
_cell.length_b   1.000
_cell.length_c   1.000
_cell.angle_alpha   90.00
_cell.angle_beta   90.00
_cell.angle_gamma   90.00
#
_symmetry.space_group_name_H-M   'P 1'
#
loop_
_entity.id
_entity.type
_entity.pdbx_description
1 polymer ?
#
loop_
_entity_poly.entity_id
_entity_poly.type
_entity_poly.pdbx_seq_one_letter_code
_entity_poly.pdbx_strand_id
1 'polypeptide(L)'
;MRVLFLLFFLGVTLYGGHPDVQKRLEKVSLQLHWKYQFQFAGFIAAKEKGFYEEVGLDVELKEYQFATDIVQEVLSKRANYGIYNSNILVSYLHNKDIKLLSSYFKRSALVLIVQPEINFPSDLIDKKIMAAGKEDFLLNFKSLLSEYNLALNELHLVEHSYGIDEFVDGKVDAMTAFISDQPHKLDKLGVKYNIINPSDIGLFNLQLELFTSKEEAINHSLRAMAFRDASIKGWKYALNHKAEMIEIIYKKYSKNISKDDLLAEAKEIERLILPKTYDIGSIDENFLHRQFEDFKINYKIKEDKNFNDFIFKDIKDNQPNFSKEELEYINKNKEIKVCLQPDLYPLDGYFDAIHTGIMGDIYTEISKKTGIKFIPLVSKRYDGMKQKIVDEECSIVSICQEPKNDLKNLVLSKPFLKTHFTILSRLDKPFIDDSHRLEGKKLVVRFAFHKEMILKRYPYLQIEVEENIYSLMQKLLKDEVFGVVTINEISDYLVDKYGYGKLKVNGFLLKDKFDYGSIGVQKNEPLLFSILQKSLDSISEEKKESIVDGWKMTRYHDGTDYSLAARIVVGMGILFLIMAYYQKKLYNFNAKLEYQVEEKTQELRELNESLEKTVQEKINELIKKDLLLTNQSKQAVMGEMISMIAHQWRQPLSAITLQISNIQLESMLGKKVDEAKKEQVLSDISEKIMYLSQTIDDFQTFFRPDRIASEVEAGQLFKRALKLGSAKAEHTGINIAIIQNEKIVLLVYENELVQVILNLLNNAIDAFKDLDKKEKTIELFAEEDKDSVLLFVKDNASGITEENMKKIFEPYFSTKGKNGTGLGLYMSQMIIQKQFNGEIDVQTSNEGTTFIIKIPKHFQE
;
A
#
# COMPACT_ATOMS: atom_id res chain seq x y z
N MET A 1 -49.81 6.84 14.76
CA MET A 1 -48.92 6.02 13.90
C MET A 1 -47.57 5.62 14.51
N ARG A 2 -47.11 6.22 15.62
CA ARG A 2 -45.86 5.79 16.29
C ARG A 2 -46.03 4.71 17.38
N VAL A 3 -47.23 4.56 17.95
CA VAL A 3 -47.48 3.56 19.02
C VAL A 3 -47.91 2.19 18.47
N LEU A 4 -48.56 2.14 17.30
CA LEU A 4 -48.88 0.88 16.61
C LEU A 4 -47.65 0.21 15.95
N PHE A 5 -46.60 0.97 15.64
CA PHE A 5 -45.35 0.45 15.07
C PHE A 5 -44.46 -0.23 16.11
N LEU A 6 -44.59 0.14 17.40
CA LEU A 6 -43.85 -0.45 18.51
C LEU A 6 -44.48 -1.76 19.02
N LEU A 7 -45.81 -1.90 18.91
CA LEU A 7 -46.51 -3.13 19.32
C LEU A 7 -46.37 -4.28 18.31
N PHE A 8 -46.12 -4.00 17.03
CA PHE A 8 -45.87 -5.05 16.04
C PHE A 8 -44.45 -5.64 16.13
N PHE A 9 -43.48 -4.89 16.66
CA PHE A 9 -42.11 -5.36 16.88
C PHE A 9 -41.93 -6.19 18.16
N LEU A 10 -42.80 -6.03 19.16
CA LEU A 10 -42.81 -6.87 20.36
C LEU A 10 -43.57 -8.20 20.19
N GLY A 11 -44.41 -8.34 19.16
CA GLY A 11 -45.19 -9.55 18.90
C GLY A 11 -44.43 -10.63 18.10
N VAL A 12 -43.39 -10.26 17.34
CA VAL A 12 -42.65 -11.20 16.47
C VAL A 12 -41.43 -11.82 17.17
N THR A 13 -41.06 -11.34 18.36
CA THR A 13 -39.97 -11.91 19.18
C THR A 13 -40.39 -13.08 20.08
N LEU A 14 -41.67 -13.50 20.06
CA LEU A 14 -42.19 -14.53 20.98
C LEU A 14 -42.69 -15.82 20.33
N TYR A 15 -42.63 -15.97 19.00
CA TYR A 15 -42.95 -17.24 18.34
C TYR A 15 -41.91 -17.57 17.27
N GLY A 16 -40.90 -18.34 17.66
CA GLY A 16 -39.84 -18.81 16.77
C GLY A 16 -38.56 -19.25 17.46
N GLY A 17 -38.58 -19.56 18.76
CA GLY A 17 -37.47 -20.17 19.46
C GLY A 17 -37.50 -21.69 19.32
N HIS A 18 -37.20 -22.23 18.14
CA HIS A 18 -36.37 -23.42 18.15
C HIS A 18 -34.93 -22.93 18.37
N PRO A 19 -34.18 -23.50 19.33
CA PRO A 19 -32.80 -23.12 19.53
C PRO A 19 -32.05 -23.54 18.28
N ASP A 20 -31.87 -22.60 17.35
CA ASP A 20 -30.72 -22.60 16.47
C ASP A 20 -29.54 -22.75 17.44
N VAL A 21 -28.82 -23.87 17.37
CA VAL A 21 -27.53 -23.99 18.04
C VAL A 21 -26.63 -23.04 17.27
N GLN A 22 -26.78 -21.75 17.55
CA GLN A 22 -25.84 -20.71 17.19
C GLN A 22 -24.53 -21.23 17.78
N LYS A 23 -23.65 -21.73 16.91
CA LYS A 23 -22.37 -22.32 17.26
C LYS A 23 -21.66 -21.27 18.11
N ARG A 24 -21.75 -21.39 19.44
CA ARG A 24 -21.35 -20.33 20.36
C ARG A 24 -19.83 -20.28 20.28
N LEU A 25 -19.31 -19.30 19.55
CA LEU A 25 -17.88 -19.14 19.40
C LEU A 25 -17.26 -18.93 20.78
N GLU A 26 -16.20 -19.67 21.04
CA GLU A 26 -15.46 -19.60 22.28
C GLU A 26 -14.55 -18.39 22.25
N LYS A 27 -14.70 -17.49 23.24
CA LYS A 27 -13.91 -16.26 23.31
C LYS A 27 -12.52 -16.54 23.84
N VAL A 28 -11.51 -16.15 23.06
CA VAL A 28 -10.10 -16.20 23.47
C VAL A 28 -9.38 -14.94 23.01
N SER A 29 -8.19 -14.68 23.55
CA SER A 29 -7.40 -13.51 23.13
C SER A 29 -5.93 -13.80 22.92
N LEU A 30 -5.31 -13.04 22.01
CA LEU A 30 -3.88 -13.02 21.72
C LEU A 30 -3.26 -11.68 22.11
N GLN A 31 -2.28 -11.70 23.03
CA GLN A 31 -1.49 -10.52 23.37
C GLN A 31 -0.32 -10.35 22.40
N LEU A 32 -0.29 -9.22 21.68
CA LEU A 32 0.82 -8.85 20.81
C LEU A 32 1.94 -8.20 21.62
N HIS A 33 3.19 -8.34 21.15
CA HIS A 33 4.35 -7.68 21.75
C HIS A 33 4.66 -6.30 21.18
N TRP A 34 3.91 -5.85 20.18
CA TRP A 34 4.08 -4.54 19.57
C TRP A 34 2.77 -3.99 18.99
N LYS A 35 2.86 -2.82 18.34
CA LYS A 35 1.77 -2.14 17.65
C LYS A 35 1.38 -2.87 16.36
N TYR A 36 0.14 -2.68 15.89
CA TYR A 36 -0.30 -3.35 14.66
C TYR A 36 0.53 -2.94 13.43
N GLN A 37 1.11 -3.93 12.77
CA GLN A 37 1.94 -3.80 11.56
C GLN A 37 1.97 -5.14 10.80
N PHE A 38 2.69 -5.23 9.68
CA PHE A 38 2.71 -6.44 8.85
C PHE A 38 3.37 -7.62 9.58
N GLN A 39 4.24 -7.38 10.55
CA GLN A 39 4.78 -8.40 11.46
C GLN A 39 3.71 -9.30 12.10
N PHE A 40 2.47 -8.83 12.26
CA PHE A 40 1.35 -9.61 12.83
C PHE A 40 0.30 -10.01 11.79
N ALA A 41 0.59 -9.86 10.50
CA ALA A 41 -0.37 -10.04 9.41
C ALA A 41 -1.01 -11.43 9.40
N GLY A 42 -0.30 -12.50 9.81
CA GLY A 42 -0.89 -13.83 9.88
C GLY A 42 -2.02 -13.96 10.90
N PHE A 43 -1.88 -13.36 12.09
CA PHE A 43 -2.92 -13.37 13.11
C PHE A 43 -4.09 -12.46 12.74
N ILE A 44 -3.80 -11.32 12.11
CA ILE A 44 -4.81 -10.42 11.57
C ILE A 44 -5.60 -11.11 10.46
N ALA A 45 -4.92 -11.82 9.55
CA ALA A 45 -5.56 -12.59 8.49
C ALA A 45 -6.45 -13.70 9.06
N ALA A 46 -5.97 -14.45 10.07
CA ALA A 46 -6.76 -15.51 10.70
C ALA A 46 -8.08 -14.98 11.31
N LYS A 47 -8.06 -13.76 11.85
CA LYS A 47 -9.26 -13.07 12.35
C LYS A 47 -10.15 -12.56 11.21
N GLU A 48 -9.60 -11.75 10.32
CA GLU A 48 -10.36 -11.04 9.28
C GLU A 48 -10.90 -11.96 8.17
N LYS A 49 -10.30 -13.14 8.00
CA LYS A 49 -10.73 -14.17 7.05
C LYS A 49 -11.59 -15.26 7.67
N GLY A 50 -11.91 -15.15 8.96
CA GLY A 50 -12.78 -16.09 9.65
C GLY A 50 -12.12 -17.46 9.92
N PHE A 51 -10.80 -17.61 9.78
CA PHE A 51 -10.14 -18.89 10.05
C PHE A 51 -10.24 -19.30 11.52
N TYR A 52 -10.30 -18.34 12.44
CA TYR A 52 -10.63 -18.62 13.83
C TYR A 52 -12.10 -19.01 14.02
N GLU A 53 -13.03 -18.35 13.33
CA GLU A 53 -14.47 -18.63 13.41
C GLU A 53 -14.80 -20.03 12.85
N GLU A 54 -14.13 -20.45 11.78
CA GLU A 54 -14.24 -21.79 11.18
C GLU A 54 -13.98 -22.90 12.21
N VAL A 55 -12.99 -22.69 13.09
CA VAL A 55 -12.61 -23.62 14.16
C VAL A 55 -13.34 -23.33 15.48
N GLY A 56 -14.34 -22.46 15.48
CA GLY A 56 -15.21 -22.20 16.63
C GLY A 56 -14.70 -21.16 17.64
N LEU A 57 -13.73 -20.31 17.26
CA LEU A 57 -13.10 -19.32 18.14
C LEU A 57 -13.47 -17.89 17.76
N ASP A 58 -13.79 -17.06 18.75
CA ASP A 58 -13.90 -15.60 18.65
C ASP A 58 -12.63 -14.99 19.27
N VAL A 59 -11.71 -14.52 18.43
CA VAL A 59 -10.36 -14.08 18.85
C VAL A 59 -10.27 -12.57 18.97
N GLU A 60 -9.96 -12.09 20.17
CA GLU A 60 -9.52 -10.72 20.42
C GLU A 60 -8.01 -10.58 20.23
N LEU A 61 -7.57 -9.67 19.35
CA LEU A 61 -6.15 -9.32 19.23
C LEU A 61 -5.89 -8.11 20.13
N LYS A 62 -5.05 -8.25 21.15
CA LYS A 62 -4.72 -7.19 22.09
C LYS A 62 -3.40 -6.54 21.69
N GLU A 63 -3.47 -5.28 21.27
CA GLU A 63 -2.28 -4.49 20.95
C GLU A 63 -1.43 -4.24 22.20
N TYR A 64 -0.10 -4.19 22.05
CA TYR A 64 0.81 -3.86 23.13
C TYR A 64 0.56 -2.43 23.68
N GLN A 65 0.62 -2.29 25.00
CA GLN A 65 0.66 -0.99 25.68
C GLN A 65 2.00 -0.84 26.42
N PHE A 66 2.45 0.40 26.61
CA PHE A 66 3.72 0.66 27.28
C PHE A 66 3.77 -0.03 28.65
N ALA A 67 4.88 -0.68 28.96
CA ALA A 67 5.13 -1.47 30.16
C ALA A 67 4.24 -2.73 30.36
N THR A 68 3.58 -3.23 29.33
CA THR A 68 2.87 -4.53 29.42
C THR A 68 3.85 -5.69 29.51
N ASP A 69 3.77 -6.50 30.57
CA ASP A 69 4.48 -7.78 30.66
C ASP A 69 3.61 -8.88 30.02
N ILE A 70 4.01 -9.28 28.81
CA ILE A 70 3.26 -10.21 27.96
C ILE A 70 3.19 -11.60 28.60
N VAL A 71 4.27 -12.05 29.26
CA VAL A 71 4.30 -13.35 29.94
C VAL A 71 3.32 -13.33 31.10
N GLN A 72 3.27 -12.24 31.87
CA GLN A 72 2.30 -12.10 32.96
C GLN A 72 0.86 -11.97 32.47
N GLU A 73 0.59 -11.28 31.35
CA GLU A 73 -0.76 -11.24 30.77
C GLU A 73 -1.30 -12.65 30.47
N VAL A 74 -0.46 -13.53 29.94
CA VAL A 74 -0.83 -14.93 29.63
C VAL A 74 -0.96 -15.78 30.90
N LEU A 75 0.03 -15.73 31.80
CA LEU A 75 0.03 -16.54 33.03
C LEU A 75 -1.09 -16.15 34.00
N SER A 76 -1.49 -14.86 34.01
CA SER A 76 -2.60 -14.37 34.82
C SER A 76 -3.98 -14.56 34.17
N LYS A 77 -4.04 -15.21 32.99
CA LYS A 77 -5.26 -15.48 32.22
C LYS A 77 -5.99 -14.23 31.74
N ARG A 78 -5.33 -13.06 31.74
CA ARG A 78 -5.83 -11.87 31.06
C ARG A 78 -5.75 -12.01 29.54
N ALA A 79 -4.82 -12.83 29.05
CA ALA A 79 -4.82 -13.35 27.70
C ALA A 79 -4.66 -14.88 27.68
N ASN A 80 -5.24 -15.56 26.68
CA ASN A 80 -5.05 -17.01 26.51
C ASN A 80 -3.72 -17.34 25.83
N TYR A 81 -3.33 -16.50 24.87
CA TYR A 81 -2.15 -16.70 24.03
C TYR A 81 -1.31 -15.41 23.99
N GLY A 82 -0.01 -15.55 23.75
CA GLY A 82 0.89 -14.43 23.55
C GLY A 82 1.84 -14.66 22.39
N ILE A 83 2.27 -13.56 21.76
CA ILE A 83 3.40 -13.55 20.82
C ILE A 83 4.56 -12.83 21.47
N TYR A 84 5.74 -13.43 21.49
CA TYR A 84 6.92 -12.75 22.02
C TYR A 84 8.24 -13.21 21.36
N ASN A 85 9.37 -13.00 22.03
CA ASN A 85 10.72 -13.33 21.55
C ASN A 85 11.39 -14.37 22.48
N SER A 86 12.71 -14.57 22.35
CA SER A 86 13.54 -15.45 23.19
C SER A 86 13.31 -15.35 24.71
N ASN A 87 12.74 -14.26 25.23
CA ASN A 87 12.39 -14.13 26.65
C ASN A 87 11.41 -15.21 27.15
N ILE A 88 10.62 -15.84 26.28
CA ILE A 88 9.78 -16.97 26.70
C ILE A 88 10.66 -18.15 27.16
N LEU A 89 11.75 -18.44 26.46
CA LEU A 89 12.64 -19.54 26.82
C LEU A 89 13.34 -19.26 28.15
N VAL A 90 13.78 -18.01 28.35
CA VAL A 90 14.34 -17.54 29.63
C VAL A 90 13.32 -17.65 30.75
N SER A 91 12.07 -17.25 30.51
CA SER A 91 10.97 -17.36 31.48
C SER A 91 10.71 -18.82 31.86
N TYR A 92 10.70 -19.74 30.89
CA TYR A 92 10.55 -21.18 31.13
C TYR A 92 11.68 -21.74 32.01
N LEU A 93 12.92 -21.36 31.71
CA LEU A 93 14.11 -21.70 32.51
C LEU A 93 14.01 -21.16 33.94
N HIS A 94 13.39 -19.99 34.14
CA HIS A 94 13.07 -19.40 35.45
C HIS A 94 11.74 -19.89 36.06
N ASN A 95 11.34 -21.13 35.76
CA ASN A 95 10.18 -21.78 36.38
C ASN A 95 8.82 -21.14 36.09
N LYS A 96 8.67 -20.41 34.98
CA LYS A 96 7.34 -20.01 34.49
C LYS A 96 6.70 -21.16 33.71
N ASP A 97 5.44 -21.45 34.05
CA ASP A 97 4.64 -22.52 33.46
C ASP A 97 4.07 -22.11 32.10
N ILE A 98 4.92 -22.14 31.07
CA ILE A 98 4.57 -21.78 29.70
C ILE A 98 4.86 -22.91 28.71
N LYS A 99 4.17 -22.87 27.56
CA LYS A 99 4.30 -23.83 26.47
C LYS A 99 4.42 -23.09 25.13
N LEU A 100 5.41 -23.47 24.33
CA LEU A 100 5.58 -22.98 22.96
C LEU A 100 4.65 -23.75 22.00
N LEU A 101 3.82 -23.02 21.27
CA LEU A 101 2.88 -23.59 20.29
C LEU A 101 3.46 -23.58 18.86
N SER A 102 4.16 -22.52 18.46
CA SER A 102 4.62 -22.31 17.08
C SER A 102 5.69 -21.23 16.98
N SER A 103 6.62 -21.37 16.03
CA SER A 103 7.70 -20.42 15.75
C SER A 103 7.65 -19.95 14.30
N TYR A 104 7.61 -18.63 14.08
CA TYR A 104 7.40 -18.07 12.74
C TYR A 104 8.68 -17.58 12.07
N PHE A 105 9.54 -16.82 12.74
CA PHE A 105 10.80 -16.37 12.13
C PHE A 105 11.87 -17.46 12.22
N LYS A 106 12.75 -17.49 11.21
CA LYS A 106 13.88 -18.42 11.05
C LYS A 106 15.22 -17.68 10.93
N ARG A 107 15.20 -16.35 11.02
CA ARG A 107 16.35 -15.43 11.03
C ARG A 107 16.11 -14.27 11.98
N SER A 108 17.17 -13.69 12.53
CA SER A 108 17.06 -12.67 13.57
C SER A 108 16.49 -11.41 12.94
N ALA A 109 15.33 -10.95 13.44
CA ALA A 109 14.80 -9.67 12.97
C ALA A 109 15.48 -8.50 13.69
N LEU A 110 15.99 -8.68 14.91
CA LEU A 110 16.74 -7.63 15.62
C LEU A 110 18.20 -7.63 15.17
N VAL A 111 18.66 -6.48 14.70
CA VAL A 111 20.02 -6.21 14.21
C VAL A 111 20.58 -4.95 14.86
N LEU A 112 21.86 -4.67 14.65
CA LEU A 112 22.46 -3.37 14.97
C LEU A 112 22.61 -2.57 13.68
N ILE A 113 21.96 -1.41 13.62
CA ILE A 113 22.24 -0.40 12.59
C ILE A 113 23.32 0.51 13.15
N VAL A 114 24.38 0.73 12.39
CA VAL A 114 25.58 1.45 12.83
C VAL A 114 25.97 2.51 11.80
N GLN A 115 26.66 3.57 12.24
CA GLN A 115 27.17 4.60 11.34
C GLN A 115 28.12 4.01 10.27
N PRO A 116 28.21 4.59 9.07
CA PRO A 116 28.95 4.01 7.93
C PRO A 116 30.43 3.69 8.17
N GLU A 117 31.07 4.36 9.14
CA GLU A 117 32.44 4.10 9.53
C GLU A 117 32.64 2.83 10.37
N ILE A 118 31.56 2.29 10.95
CA ILE A 118 31.57 1.08 11.79
C ILE A 118 31.25 -0.12 10.90
N ASN A 119 32.18 -1.09 10.81
CA ASN A 119 32.03 -2.25 9.92
C ASN A 119 31.98 -3.57 10.69
N PHE A 120 32.65 -3.64 11.84
CA PHE A 120 32.75 -4.85 12.64
C PHE A 120 32.22 -4.61 14.07
N PRO A 121 31.74 -5.66 14.77
CA PRO A 121 31.35 -5.53 16.17
C PRO A 121 32.44 -4.92 17.06
N SER A 122 33.73 -5.17 16.76
CA SER A 122 34.87 -4.60 17.50
C SER A 122 34.96 -3.08 17.43
N ASP A 123 34.38 -2.47 16.39
CA ASP A 123 34.37 -1.01 16.21
C ASP A 123 33.35 -0.31 17.13
N LEU A 124 32.55 -1.07 17.89
CA LEU A 124 31.55 -0.57 18.84
C LEU A 124 32.16 -0.18 20.20
N ILE A 125 33.45 -0.45 20.44
CA ILE A 125 34.14 -0.02 21.67
C ILE A 125 34.10 1.51 21.76
N ASP A 126 33.73 2.03 22.94
CA ASP A 126 33.55 3.47 23.22
C ASP A 126 32.46 4.18 22.40
N LYS A 127 31.67 3.45 21.61
CA LYS A 127 30.56 3.99 20.82
C LYS A 127 29.26 4.02 21.61
N LYS A 128 28.42 5.03 21.37
CA LYS A 128 27.08 5.12 21.97
C LYS A 128 26.10 4.24 21.21
N ILE A 129 25.59 3.21 21.89
CA ILE A 129 24.67 2.24 21.33
C ILE A 129 23.30 2.41 21.98
N MET A 130 22.32 2.78 21.18
CA MET A 130 20.94 2.91 21.63
C MET A 130 20.25 1.55 21.65
N ALA A 131 19.77 1.11 22.83
CA ALA A 131 19.18 -0.22 23.01
C ALA A 131 18.04 -0.23 24.04
N ALA A 132 17.07 -1.15 23.88
CA ALA A 132 15.87 -1.25 24.72
C ALA A 132 16.14 -1.70 26.18
N GLY A 133 17.41 -1.78 26.58
CA GLY A 133 17.87 -2.19 27.90
C GLY A 133 19.02 -3.17 27.82
N LYS A 134 19.79 -3.26 28.91
CA LYS A 134 20.99 -4.11 28.99
C LYS A 134 20.69 -5.60 28.87
N GLU A 135 19.60 -6.06 29.50
CA GLU A 135 19.20 -7.47 29.49
C GLU A 135 18.73 -7.92 28.09
N ASP A 136 17.86 -7.13 27.45
CA ASP A 136 17.37 -7.43 26.10
C ASP A 136 18.49 -7.34 25.05
N PHE A 137 19.40 -6.38 25.19
CA PHE A 137 20.59 -6.29 24.35
C PHE A 137 21.47 -7.54 24.48
N LEU A 138 21.74 -7.98 25.71
CA LEU A 138 22.52 -9.20 25.95
C LEU A 138 21.82 -10.45 25.43
N LEU A 139 20.50 -10.56 25.61
CA LEU A 139 19.73 -11.69 25.11
C LEU A 139 19.94 -11.88 23.60
N ASN A 140 19.99 -10.77 22.86
CA ASN A 140 20.07 -10.81 21.41
C ASN A 140 21.51 -10.82 20.85
N PHE A 141 22.46 -10.16 21.52
CA PHE A 141 23.79 -9.90 20.95
C PHE A 141 24.96 -10.53 21.73
N LYS A 142 24.75 -11.16 22.89
CA LYS A 142 25.86 -11.70 23.69
C LYS A 142 26.71 -12.73 22.95
N SER A 143 26.09 -13.64 22.20
CA SER A 143 26.83 -14.66 21.44
C SER A 143 27.65 -14.02 20.31
N LEU A 144 27.09 -13.00 19.65
CA LEU A 144 27.81 -12.21 18.64
C LEU A 144 29.01 -11.50 19.27
N LEU A 145 28.83 -10.84 20.41
CA LEU A 145 29.93 -10.12 21.09
C LEU A 145 31.04 -11.08 21.56
N SER A 146 30.65 -12.25 22.06
CA SER A 146 31.59 -13.30 22.50
C SER A 146 32.49 -13.79 21.36
N GLU A 147 31.93 -13.94 20.15
CA GLU A 147 32.69 -14.38 18.96
C GLU A 147 33.80 -13.38 18.60
N TYR A 148 33.61 -12.10 18.93
CA TYR A 148 34.58 -11.02 18.72
C TYR A 148 35.37 -10.67 19.99
N ASN A 149 35.28 -11.47 21.04
CA ASN A 149 35.91 -11.25 22.35
C ASN A 149 35.58 -9.89 23.00
N LEU A 150 34.37 -9.38 22.77
CA LEU A 150 33.92 -8.09 23.33
C LEU A 150 33.18 -8.30 24.64
N ALA A 151 33.61 -7.60 25.68
CA ALA A 151 32.94 -7.58 26.96
C ALA A 151 31.93 -6.42 27.03
N LEU A 152 30.80 -6.66 27.70
CA LEU A 152 29.72 -5.68 27.78
C LEU A 152 30.10 -4.36 28.47
N ASN A 153 31.07 -4.41 29.39
CA ASN A 153 31.59 -3.21 30.07
C ASN A 153 32.43 -2.31 29.15
N GLU A 154 32.79 -2.78 27.96
CA GLU A 154 33.47 -2.00 26.92
C GLU A 154 32.47 -1.28 26.00
N LEU A 155 31.16 -1.51 26.18
CA LEU A 155 30.08 -0.92 25.39
C LEU A 155 29.33 0.16 26.18
N HIS A 156 29.02 1.27 25.52
CA HIS A 156 28.24 2.35 26.12
C HIS A 156 26.79 2.30 25.64
N LEU A 157 25.93 1.60 26.40
CA LEU A 157 24.51 1.52 26.12
C LEU A 157 23.75 2.75 26.63
N VAL A 158 22.90 3.33 25.78
CA VAL A 158 21.92 4.37 26.11
C VAL A 158 20.50 3.86 25.85
N GLU A 159 19.53 4.44 26.55
CA GLU A 159 18.12 4.04 26.44
C GLU A 159 17.54 4.32 25.06
N HIS A 160 16.72 3.41 24.55
CA HIS A 160 16.13 3.52 23.22
C HIS A 160 14.91 4.44 23.18
N SER A 161 14.91 5.44 22.29
CA SER A 161 13.75 6.33 22.09
C SER A 161 12.63 5.74 21.25
N TYR A 162 12.83 4.54 20.70
CA TYR A 162 11.91 3.83 19.80
C TYR A 162 11.65 4.56 18.48
N GLY A 163 12.52 5.52 18.15
CA GLY A 163 12.59 6.21 16.86
C GLY A 163 13.98 6.07 16.23
N ILE A 164 14.17 6.75 15.09
CA ILE A 164 15.43 6.79 14.36
C ILE A 164 16.16 8.13 14.48
N ASP A 165 15.49 9.16 15.01
CA ASP A 165 15.95 10.55 14.93
C ASP A 165 17.31 10.77 15.59
N GLU A 166 17.57 10.15 16.75
CA GLU A 166 18.87 10.26 17.43
C GLU A 166 20.02 9.63 16.65
N PHE A 167 19.75 8.57 15.89
CA PHE A 167 20.73 7.95 15.00
C PHE A 167 20.96 8.83 13.75
N VAL A 168 19.90 9.38 13.17
CA VAL A 168 19.96 10.30 12.02
C VAL A 168 20.72 11.58 12.36
N ASP A 169 20.51 12.13 13.56
CA ASP A 169 21.20 13.31 14.09
C ASP A 169 22.68 13.04 14.48
N GLY A 170 23.13 11.78 14.44
CA GLY A 170 24.48 11.39 14.87
C GLY A 170 24.71 11.51 16.38
N LYS A 171 23.64 11.53 17.20
CA LYS A 171 23.75 11.55 18.68
C LYS A 171 24.18 10.20 19.25
N VAL A 172 23.88 9.13 18.51
CA VAL A 172 24.29 7.75 18.78
C VAL A 172 24.99 7.17 17.55
N ASP A 173 25.98 6.31 17.80
CA ASP A 173 26.78 5.65 16.76
C ASP A 173 26.14 4.36 16.26
N ALA A 174 25.28 3.75 17.07
CA ALA A 174 24.58 2.51 16.75
C ALA A 174 23.21 2.46 17.43
N MET A 175 22.28 1.71 16.86
CA MET A 175 20.99 1.41 17.48
C MET A 175 20.53 -0.02 17.21
N THR A 176 19.86 -0.63 18.18
CA THR A 176 19.09 -1.86 17.95
C THR A 176 17.90 -1.55 17.06
N ALA A 177 17.71 -2.31 15.99
CA ALA A 177 16.64 -2.08 15.04
C ALA A 177 16.05 -3.40 14.54
N PHE A 178 14.77 -3.39 14.21
CA PHE A 178 14.14 -4.45 13.44
C PHE A 178 14.45 -4.28 11.95
N ILE A 179 15.09 -5.29 11.36
CA ILE A 179 15.44 -5.31 9.94
C ILE A 179 14.21 -5.16 9.02
N SER A 180 13.02 -5.43 9.55
CA SER A 180 11.76 -5.34 8.82
C SER A 180 11.27 -3.90 8.58
N ASP A 181 11.66 -2.90 9.37
CA ASP A 181 11.10 -1.54 9.20
C ASP A 181 12.08 -0.36 9.32
N GLN A 182 13.02 -0.32 10.28
CA GLN A 182 13.89 0.85 10.41
C GLN A 182 14.87 1.07 9.24
N PRO A 183 15.48 0.03 8.62
CA PRO A 183 16.33 0.23 7.44
C PRO A 183 15.62 0.99 6.31
N HIS A 184 14.38 0.60 5.98
CA HIS A 184 13.58 1.27 4.94
C HIS A 184 13.29 2.74 5.27
N LYS A 185 13.07 3.06 6.55
CA LYS A 185 12.87 4.46 6.99
C LYS A 185 14.15 5.29 6.82
N LEU A 186 15.31 4.73 7.11
CA LEU A 186 16.60 5.39 6.88
C LEU A 186 16.89 5.57 5.38
N ASP A 187 16.60 4.56 4.58
CA ASP A 187 16.75 4.60 3.11
C ASP A 187 15.93 5.75 2.50
N LYS A 188 14.69 5.96 2.98
CA LYS A 188 13.83 7.08 2.55
C LYS A 188 14.41 8.46 2.88
N LEU A 189 15.16 8.57 3.97
CA LEU A 189 15.81 9.81 4.38
C LEU A 189 17.19 9.98 3.70
N GLY A 190 17.65 9.00 2.92
CA GLY A 190 18.97 9.02 2.29
C GLY A 190 20.12 8.89 3.30
N VAL A 191 19.84 8.38 4.50
CA VAL A 191 20.84 8.21 5.56
C VAL A 191 21.64 6.95 5.27
N LYS A 192 22.97 7.07 5.23
CA LYS A 192 23.85 5.92 5.05
C LYS A 192 24.07 5.22 6.38
N TYR A 193 24.10 3.89 6.37
CA TYR A 193 24.36 3.06 7.54
C TYR A 193 24.94 1.71 7.12
N ASN A 194 25.55 1.00 8.07
CA ASN A 194 25.86 -0.41 7.94
C ASN A 194 24.95 -1.23 8.87
N ILE A 195 24.80 -2.52 8.59
CA ILE A 195 24.05 -3.45 9.44
C ILE A 195 25.01 -4.52 9.95
N ILE A 196 25.04 -4.72 11.26
CA ILE A 196 25.63 -5.90 11.90
C ILE A 196 24.48 -6.85 12.24
N ASN A 197 24.39 -7.96 11.50
CA ASN A 197 23.35 -8.96 11.69
C ASN A 197 23.94 -10.24 12.31
N PRO A 198 23.46 -10.70 13.48
CA PRO A 198 23.87 -11.98 14.05
C PRO A 198 23.71 -13.16 13.08
N SER A 199 22.72 -13.09 12.18
CA SER A 199 22.42 -14.14 11.21
C SER A 199 23.55 -14.37 10.20
N ASP A 200 24.44 -13.39 9.97
CA ASP A 200 25.52 -13.48 8.98
C ASP A 200 26.63 -14.45 9.42
N ILE A 201 26.77 -14.66 10.73
CA ILE A 201 27.67 -15.66 11.32
C ILE A 201 26.92 -16.91 11.82
N GLY A 202 25.67 -17.09 11.37
CA GLY A 202 24.85 -18.24 11.73
C GLY A 202 24.23 -18.18 13.13
N LEU A 203 24.24 -17.03 13.79
CA LEU A 203 23.55 -16.83 15.07
C LEU A 203 22.12 -16.35 14.83
N PHE A 204 21.17 -17.02 15.46
CA PHE A 204 19.74 -16.71 15.35
C PHE A 204 19.10 -16.68 16.73
N ASN A 205 18.12 -15.80 16.95
CA ASN A 205 17.32 -15.70 18.18
C ASN A 205 15.83 -15.89 17.88
N LEU A 206 15.09 -16.48 18.82
CA LEU A 206 13.65 -16.70 18.65
C LEU A 206 12.92 -15.36 18.58
N GLN A 207 12.07 -15.23 17.57
CA GLN A 207 11.23 -14.07 17.38
C GLN A 207 9.91 -14.45 16.73
N LEU A 208 8.87 -13.74 17.15
CA LEU A 208 7.50 -14.03 16.77
C LEU A 208 7.14 -15.47 17.17
N GLU A 209 7.24 -15.76 18.46
CA GLU A 209 6.94 -17.06 19.03
C GLU A 209 5.54 -17.06 19.63
N LEU A 210 4.68 -17.97 19.17
CA LEU A 210 3.34 -18.16 19.73
C LEU A 210 3.42 -19.11 20.92
N PHE A 211 2.99 -18.64 22.09
CA PHE A 211 3.02 -19.40 23.32
C PHE A 211 1.72 -19.27 24.11
N THR A 212 1.56 -20.16 25.09
CA THR A 212 0.45 -20.14 26.06
C THR A 212 0.92 -20.62 27.43
N SER A 213 0.05 -20.59 28.44
CA SER A 213 0.33 -21.18 29.75
C SER A 213 0.28 -22.71 29.70
N LYS A 214 1.02 -23.39 30.58
CA LYS A 214 0.96 -24.85 30.72
C LYS A 214 -0.45 -25.33 31.08
N GLU A 215 -1.18 -24.55 31.87
CA GLU A 215 -2.56 -24.85 32.23
C GLU A 215 -3.49 -24.80 31.01
N GLU A 216 -3.41 -23.75 30.18
CA GLU A 216 -4.18 -23.65 28.94
C GLU A 216 -3.87 -24.80 27.98
N ALA A 217 -2.57 -25.10 27.82
CA ALA A 217 -2.11 -26.20 26.99
C ALA A 217 -2.62 -27.57 27.44
N ILE A 218 -2.86 -27.79 28.74
CA ILE A 218 -3.32 -29.08 29.29
C ILE A 218 -4.86 -29.14 29.35
N ASN A 219 -5.50 -28.10 29.86
CA ASN A 219 -6.94 -28.10 30.11
C ASN A 219 -7.75 -27.80 28.83
N HIS A 220 -7.12 -27.15 27.85
CA HIS A 220 -7.75 -26.74 26.60
C HIS A 220 -6.87 -27.08 25.39
N SER A 221 -6.25 -28.26 25.39
CA SER A 221 -5.31 -28.70 24.35
C SER A 221 -5.90 -28.64 22.93
N LEU A 222 -7.18 -29.00 22.74
CA LEU A 222 -7.87 -28.91 21.43
C LEU A 222 -8.01 -27.45 20.97
N ARG A 223 -8.34 -26.56 21.90
CA ARG A 223 -8.44 -25.11 21.66
C ARG A 223 -7.09 -24.52 21.26
N ALA A 224 -6.03 -24.91 21.97
CA ALA A 224 -4.66 -24.48 21.67
C ALA A 224 -4.19 -24.96 20.29
N MET A 225 -4.48 -26.22 19.92
CA MET A 225 -4.22 -26.74 18.56
C MET A 225 -5.00 -25.97 17.49
N ALA A 226 -6.31 -25.81 17.68
CA ALA A 226 -7.18 -25.11 16.75
C ALA A 226 -6.72 -23.65 16.54
N PHE A 227 -6.36 -22.95 17.62
CA PHE A 227 -5.82 -21.59 17.58
C PHE A 227 -4.51 -21.53 16.79
N ARG A 228 -3.56 -22.44 17.08
CA ARG A 228 -2.28 -22.53 16.37
C ARG A 228 -2.48 -22.78 14.88
N ASP A 229 -3.28 -23.77 14.53
CA ASP A 229 -3.47 -24.20 13.14
C ASP A 229 -4.20 -23.11 12.31
N ALA A 230 -5.19 -22.44 12.90
CA ALA A 230 -5.84 -21.27 12.31
C ALA A 230 -4.85 -20.10 12.12
N SER A 231 -3.96 -19.86 13.08
CA SER A 231 -2.90 -18.85 12.97
C SER A 231 -1.92 -19.15 11.83
N ILE A 232 -1.52 -20.42 11.67
CA ILE A 232 -0.67 -20.89 10.57
C ILE A 232 -1.37 -20.70 9.22
N LYS A 233 -2.67 -21.04 9.14
CA LYS A 233 -3.50 -20.78 7.94
C LYS A 233 -3.56 -19.29 7.62
N GLY A 234 -3.69 -18.45 8.64
CA GLY A 234 -3.62 -16.99 8.53
C GLY A 234 -2.29 -16.49 7.95
N TRP A 235 -1.16 -16.99 8.45
CA TRP A 235 0.16 -16.65 7.91
C TRP A 235 0.35 -17.08 6.46
N LYS A 236 -0.08 -18.31 6.11
CA LYS A 236 -0.09 -18.79 4.71
C LYS A 236 -0.90 -17.84 3.82
N TYR A 237 -2.07 -17.41 4.27
CA TYR A 237 -2.89 -16.44 3.53
C TYR A 237 -2.19 -15.10 3.38
N ALA A 238 -1.66 -14.54 4.48
CA ALA A 238 -1.07 -13.21 4.51
C ALA A 238 0.13 -13.07 3.56
N LEU A 239 1.00 -14.08 3.50
CA LEU A 239 2.15 -14.07 2.59
C LEU A 239 1.74 -14.25 1.11
N ASN A 240 0.65 -14.97 0.84
CA ASN A 240 0.14 -15.12 -0.53
C ASN A 240 -0.72 -13.92 -1.00
N HIS A 241 -1.24 -13.11 -0.07
CA HIS A 241 -2.15 -11.99 -0.34
C HIS A 241 -1.64 -10.69 0.29
N LYS A 242 -0.34 -10.39 0.15
CA LYS A 242 0.31 -9.24 0.81
C LYS A 242 -0.40 -7.90 0.55
N ALA A 243 -0.75 -7.60 -0.71
CA ALA A 243 -1.41 -6.36 -1.08
C ALA A 243 -2.78 -6.18 -0.38
N GLU A 244 -3.56 -7.26 -0.29
CA GLU A 244 -4.83 -7.23 0.43
C GLU A 244 -4.62 -7.04 1.93
N MET A 245 -3.65 -7.74 2.52
CA MET A 245 -3.35 -7.59 3.95
C MET A 245 -2.85 -6.19 4.30
N ILE A 246 -2.05 -5.56 3.44
CA ILE A 246 -1.63 -4.17 3.59
C ILE A 246 -2.84 -3.23 3.63
N GLU A 247 -3.83 -3.41 2.74
CA GLU A 247 -5.07 -2.62 2.77
C GLU A 247 -5.86 -2.83 4.06
N ILE A 248 -5.97 -4.07 4.54
CA ILE A 248 -6.69 -4.41 5.77
C ILE A 248 -6.02 -3.76 6.98
N ILE A 249 -4.70 -3.95 7.12
CA ILE A 249 -3.91 -3.38 8.22
C ILE A 249 -4.01 -1.85 8.20
N TYR A 250 -3.79 -1.22 7.04
CA TYR A 250 -3.86 0.22 6.88
C TYR A 250 -5.23 0.81 7.25
N LYS A 251 -6.33 0.16 6.82
CA LYS A 251 -7.68 0.70 7.01
C LYS A 251 -8.23 0.45 8.41
N LYS A 252 -7.99 -0.73 8.99
CA LYS A 252 -8.64 -1.18 10.23
C LYS A 252 -7.76 -1.11 11.47
N TYR A 253 -6.44 -1.26 11.33
CA TYR A 253 -5.55 -1.48 12.47
C TYR A 253 -4.53 -0.36 12.68
N SER A 254 -3.89 0.14 11.62
CA SER A 254 -2.86 1.19 11.74
C SER A 254 -2.83 2.11 10.52
N LYS A 255 -3.41 3.31 10.66
CA LYS A 255 -3.38 4.36 9.62
C LYS A 255 -2.09 5.19 9.61
N ASN A 256 -1.29 5.07 10.67
CA ASN A 256 -0.08 5.87 10.87
C ASN A 256 1.14 5.32 10.11
N ILE A 257 1.07 4.06 9.64
CA ILE A 257 2.12 3.44 8.84
C ILE A 257 1.70 3.53 7.37
N SER A 258 2.58 4.02 6.49
CA SER A 258 2.23 4.12 5.07
C SER A 258 2.13 2.73 4.42
N LYS A 259 1.32 2.62 3.36
CA LYS A 259 1.20 1.35 2.61
C LYS A 259 2.53 0.90 2.01
N ASP A 260 3.39 1.84 1.64
CA ASP A 260 4.72 1.58 1.13
C ASP A 260 5.64 0.98 2.21
N ASP A 261 5.57 1.51 3.44
CA ASP A 261 6.31 0.94 4.58
C ASP A 261 5.83 -0.48 4.90
N LEU A 262 4.51 -0.71 4.93
CA LEU A 262 3.95 -2.04 5.14
C LEU A 262 4.34 -3.02 4.02
N LEU A 263 4.52 -2.55 2.78
CA LEU A 263 4.98 -3.38 1.67
C LEU A 263 6.45 -3.76 1.80
N ALA A 264 7.30 -2.82 2.22
CA ALA A 264 8.71 -3.09 2.52
C ALA A 264 8.82 -4.09 3.67
N GLU A 265 8.07 -3.86 4.75
CA GLU A 265 7.99 -4.76 5.90
C GLU A 265 7.55 -6.17 5.47
N ALA A 266 6.50 -6.29 4.66
CA ALA A 266 6.01 -7.57 4.18
C ALA A 266 7.06 -8.40 3.41
N LYS A 267 7.93 -7.74 2.64
CA LYS A 267 9.02 -8.40 1.90
C LYS A 267 10.07 -8.93 2.87
N GLU A 268 10.47 -8.15 3.86
CA GLU A 268 11.47 -8.59 4.83
C GLU A 268 10.93 -9.66 5.78
N ILE A 269 9.68 -9.56 6.23
CA ILE A 269 9.02 -10.61 7.02
C ILE A 269 9.01 -11.96 6.27
N GLU A 270 8.75 -11.97 4.96
CA GLU A 270 8.82 -13.19 4.15
C GLU A 270 10.25 -13.79 4.12
N ARG A 271 11.28 -12.94 4.07
CA ARG A 271 12.69 -13.36 4.12
C ARG A 271 13.10 -13.89 5.49
N LEU A 272 12.47 -13.40 6.56
CA LEU A 272 12.68 -13.90 7.92
C LEU A 272 11.97 -15.24 8.15
N ILE A 273 10.77 -15.45 7.61
CA ILE A 273 10.00 -16.70 7.76
C ILE A 273 10.60 -17.86 6.94
N LEU A 274 11.22 -17.57 5.79
CA LEU A 274 11.75 -18.57 4.86
C LEU A 274 10.72 -19.66 4.46
N PRO A 275 9.52 -19.29 3.97
CA PRO A 275 8.43 -20.23 3.72
C PRO A 275 8.70 -21.25 2.60
N LYS A 276 9.78 -21.08 1.83
CA LYS A 276 10.24 -22.04 0.82
C LYS A 276 11.12 -23.15 1.41
N THR A 277 11.65 -22.96 2.62
CA THR A 277 12.57 -23.88 3.29
C THR A 277 11.93 -24.52 4.51
N TYR A 278 11.15 -23.74 5.26
CA TYR A 278 10.48 -24.19 6.47
C TYR A 278 8.97 -24.11 6.30
N ASP A 279 8.26 -25.09 6.86
CA ASP A 279 6.82 -24.98 7.03
C ASP A 279 6.50 -23.81 7.96
N ILE A 280 5.54 -22.98 7.56
CA ILE A 280 5.13 -21.81 8.34
C ILE A 280 4.64 -22.25 9.72
N GLY A 281 5.24 -21.69 10.77
CA GLY A 281 4.92 -22.00 12.16
C GLY A 281 5.61 -23.25 12.71
N SER A 282 6.42 -23.97 11.92
CA SER A 282 7.19 -25.12 12.39
C SER A 282 8.22 -24.71 13.46
N ILE A 283 8.50 -25.60 14.40
CA ILE A 283 9.55 -25.41 15.40
C ILE A 283 10.77 -26.22 14.95
N ASP A 284 11.92 -25.56 14.84
CA ASP A 284 13.19 -26.25 14.63
C ASP A 284 13.73 -26.68 15.99
N GLU A 285 13.48 -27.94 16.35
CA GLU A 285 13.85 -28.47 17.67
C GLU A 285 15.36 -28.48 17.91
N ASN A 286 16.17 -28.75 16.87
CA ASN A 286 17.63 -28.76 16.99
C ASN A 286 18.17 -27.36 17.30
N PHE A 287 17.61 -26.35 16.63
CA PHE A 287 17.94 -24.96 16.90
C PHE A 287 17.48 -24.52 18.29
N LEU A 288 16.22 -24.82 18.64
CA LEU A 288 15.65 -24.45 19.93
C LEU A 288 16.41 -25.11 21.09
N HIS A 289 16.85 -26.36 20.93
CA HIS A 289 17.67 -27.08 21.92
C HIS A 289 19.04 -26.42 22.11
N ARG A 290 19.69 -25.96 21.04
CA ARG A 290 20.96 -25.21 21.16
C ARG A 290 20.78 -23.93 21.97
N GLN A 291 19.76 -23.13 21.66
CA GLN A 291 19.47 -21.93 22.45
C GLN A 291 19.10 -22.23 23.91
N PHE A 292 18.40 -23.35 24.17
CA PHE A 292 18.08 -23.78 25.52
C PHE A 292 19.34 -24.04 26.35
N GLU A 293 20.32 -24.76 25.79
CA GLU A 293 21.61 -25.03 26.45
C GLU A 293 22.44 -23.74 26.63
N ASP A 294 22.50 -22.89 25.59
CA ASP A 294 23.22 -21.62 25.66
C ASP A 294 22.65 -20.70 26.75
N PHE A 295 21.32 -20.61 26.86
CA PHE A 295 20.68 -19.81 27.90
C PHE A 295 20.83 -20.43 29.29
N LYS A 296 20.81 -21.76 29.42
CA LYS A 296 21.08 -22.44 30.70
C LYS A 296 22.46 -22.04 31.24
N ILE A 297 23.48 -22.03 30.38
CA ILE A 297 24.84 -21.59 30.71
C ILE A 297 24.87 -20.09 31.02
N ASN A 298 24.31 -19.27 30.12
CA ASN A 298 24.38 -17.81 30.20
C ASN A 298 23.68 -17.23 31.42
N TYR A 299 22.56 -17.81 31.85
CA TYR A 299 21.78 -17.41 33.01
C TYR A 299 22.08 -18.24 34.28
N LYS A 300 23.09 -19.12 34.23
CA LYS A 300 23.55 -19.95 35.37
C LYS A 300 22.43 -20.79 36.01
N ILE A 301 21.56 -21.35 35.18
CA ILE A 301 20.43 -22.17 35.61
C ILE A 301 20.95 -23.55 36.04
N LYS A 302 20.77 -23.90 37.32
CA LYS A 302 21.25 -25.16 37.91
C LYS A 302 20.26 -26.32 37.80
N GLU A 303 18.98 -26.03 37.57
CA GLU A 303 17.93 -27.04 37.52
C GLU A 303 17.90 -27.77 36.18
N ASP A 304 17.62 -29.07 36.23
CA ASP A 304 17.48 -29.89 35.04
C ASP A 304 16.05 -29.80 34.48
N LYS A 305 15.80 -28.68 33.79
CA LYS A 305 14.54 -28.44 33.08
C LYS A 305 14.44 -29.36 31.86
N ASN A 306 13.30 -30.03 31.71
CA ASN A 306 13.05 -30.87 30.55
C ASN A 306 12.74 -30.00 29.32
N PHE A 307 13.62 -29.99 28.33
CA PHE A 307 13.41 -29.30 27.05
C PHE A 307 12.08 -29.68 26.38
N ASN A 308 11.74 -30.98 26.37
CA ASN A 308 10.53 -31.49 25.72
C ASN A 308 9.24 -31.04 26.42
N ASP A 309 9.30 -30.60 27.67
CA ASP A 309 8.14 -30.00 28.37
C ASP A 309 7.93 -28.54 27.97
N PHE A 310 8.89 -27.87 27.31
CA PHE A 310 8.65 -26.51 26.80
C PHE A 310 7.76 -26.50 25.55
N ILE A 311 7.91 -27.51 24.69
CA ILE A 311 7.19 -27.59 23.42
C ILE A 311 5.80 -28.20 23.65
N PHE A 312 4.77 -27.59 23.08
CA PHE A 312 3.43 -28.15 23.03
C PHE A 312 3.37 -29.31 22.03
N LYS A 313 2.89 -30.47 22.50
CA LYS A 313 2.69 -31.67 21.68
C LYS A 313 1.20 -31.84 21.39
N ASP A 314 0.88 -32.13 20.13
CA ASP A 314 -0.49 -32.39 19.71
C ASP A 314 -1.09 -33.58 20.50
N ILE A 315 -2.40 -33.57 20.70
CA ILE A 315 -3.14 -34.67 21.40
C ILE A 315 -3.03 -36.01 20.64
N LYS A 316 -2.37 -36.03 19.47
CA LYS A 316 -1.93 -37.26 18.81
C LYS A 316 -0.71 -37.86 19.51
N ASP A 317 -0.91 -38.38 20.73
CA ASP A 317 -0.22 -39.56 21.27
C ASP A 317 -0.60 -39.83 22.74
N ASN A 318 -1.86 -40.21 22.99
CA ASN A 318 -2.12 -41.12 24.12
C ASN A 318 -1.83 -42.54 23.63
N GLN A 319 -0.57 -42.96 23.72
CA GLN A 319 -0.25 -44.38 23.63
C GLN A 319 -0.99 -45.11 24.76
N PRO A 320 -1.66 -46.24 24.49
CA PRO A 320 -2.29 -47.01 25.55
C PRO A 320 -1.23 -47.49 26.54
N ASN A 321 -1.49 -47.32 27.85
CA ASN A 321 -0.56 -47.79 28.87
C ASN A 321 -0.69 -49.32 29.05
N PHE A 322 0.15 -50.06 28.33
CA PHE A 322 0.24 -51.52 28.42
C PHE A 322 1.15 -51.95 29.57
N SER A 323 0.69 -52.92 30.34
CA SER A 323 1.49 -53.66 31.33
C SER A 323 2.55 -54.51 30.64
N LYS A 324 3.53 -54.99 31.42
CA LYS A 324 4.60 -55.86 30.90
C LYS A 324 4.04 -57.13 30.24
N GLU A 325 3.04 -57.76 30.85
CA GLU A 325 2.39 -58.97 30.32
C GLU A 325 1.66 -58.69 29.00
N GLU A 326 1.02 -57.52 28.86
CA GLU A 326 0.37 -57.10 27.62
C GLU A 326 1.38 -56.80 26.50
N LEU A 327 2.52 -56.18 26.83
CA LEU A 327 3.61 -55.93 25.87
C LEU A 327 4.25 -57.23 25.39
N GLU A 328 4.46 -58.20 26.29
CA GLU A 328 4.93 -59.55 25.93
C GLU A 328 3.92 -60.26 25.02
N TYR A 329 2.63 -60.16 25.32
CA TYR A 329 1.57 -60.70 24.47
C TYR A 329 1.59 -60.07 23.07
N ILE A 330 1.66 -58.73 22.97
CA ILE A 330 1.76 -57.98 21.71
C ILE A 330 3.00 -58.38 20.90
N ASN A 331 4.11 -58.67 21.58
CA ASN A 331 5.35 -59.08 20.93
C ASN A 331 5.31 -60.52 20.42
N LYS A 332 4.64 -61.42 21.15
CA LYS A 332 4.47 -62.82 20.76
C LYS A 332 3.41 -63.00 19.67
N ASN A 333 2.31 -62.25 19.72
CA ASN A 333 1.15 -62.43 18.86
C ASN A 333 1.01 -61.26 17.87
N LYS A 334 1.85 -61.25 16.82
CA LYS A 334 1.86 -60.19 15.80
C LYS A 334 0.70 -60.27 14.82
N GLU A 335 0.05 -61.41 14.69
CA GLU A 335 -1.10 -61.61 13.81
C GLU A 335 -2.26 -62.24 14.58
N ILE A 336 -3.44 -61.61 14.48
CA ILE A 336 -4.66 -62.10 15.15
C ILE A 336 -5.78 -62.23 14.12
N LYS A 337 -6.44 -63.40 14.12
CA LYS A 337 -7.56 -63.70 13.23
C LYS A 337 -8.86 -63.09 13.77
N VAL A 338 -9.56 -62.35 12.91
CA VAL A 338 -10.80 -61.63 13.24
C VAL A 338 -11.95 -62.17 12.39
N CYS A 339 -12.97 -62.76 13.02
CA CYS A 339 -14.19 -63.15 12.34
C CYS A 339 -15.04 -61.92 11.98
N LEU A 340 -15.33 -61.76 10.68
CA LEU A 340 -16.19 -60.69 10.18
C LEU A 340 -17.64 -61.13 10.09
N GLN A 341 -18.56 -60.22 10.36
CA GLN A 341 -19.99 -60.49 10.20
C GLN A 341 -20.42 -60.31 8.73
N PRO A 342 -21.09 -61.30 8.11
CA PRO A 342 -21.47 -61.20 6.70
C PRO A 342 -22.53 -60.13 6.42
N ASP A 343 -22.41 -59.50 5.24
CA ASP A 343 -23.32 -58.49 4.69
C ASP A 343 -23.53 -57.26 5.59
N LEU A 344 -22.50 -56.80 6.32
CA LEU A 344 -22.59 -55.64 7.23
C LEU A 344 -21.91 -54.37 6.69
N TYR A 345 -21.49 -54.36 5.41
CA TYR A 345 -20.87 -53.19 4.78
C TYR A 345 -21.83 -51.99 4.77
N PRO A 346 -21.37 -50.74 5.02
CA PRO A 346 -19.98 -50.29 5.21
C PRO A 346 -19.49 -50.36 6.66
N LEU A 347 -20.26 -50.93 7.59
CA LEU A 347 -19.87 -51.00 9.00
C LEU A 347 -18.70 -51.99 9.20
N ASP A 348 -18.79 -53.17 8.58
CA ASP A 348 -17.76 -54.20 8.63
C ASP A 348 -17.71 -54.94 7.28
N GLY A 349 -16.50 -55.22 6.77
CA GLY A 349 -16.35 -55.86 5.47
C GLY A 349 -14.91 -56.20 5.10
N TYR A 350 -14.73 -56.74 3.91
CA TYR A 350 -13.41 -57.03 3.36
C TYR A 350 -13.36 -56.72 1.85
N PHE A 351 -12.20 -56.27 1.39
CA PHE A 351 -11.90 -56.07 -0.04
C PHE A 351 -10.43 -56.44 -0.27
N ASP A 352 -10.13 -57.28 -1.27
CA ASP A 352 -8.76 -57.75 -1.58
C ASP A 352 -7.95 -58.24 -0.37
N ALA A 353 -8.58 -59.06 0.48
CA ALA A 353 -8.01 -59.60 1.72
C ALA A 353 -7.66 -58.55 2.80
N ILE A 354 -8.10 -57.30 2.63
CA ILE A 354 -7.97 -56.21 3.59
C ILE A 354 -9.30 -56.00 4.31
N HIS A 355 -9.25 -55.83 5.63
CA HIS A 355 -10.40 -55.45 6.45
C HIS A 355 -10.81 -54.02 6.09
N THR A 356 -12.04 -53.83 5.63
CA THR A 356 -12.56 -52.54 5.16
C THR A 356 -13.87 -52.17 5.86
N GLY A 357 -14.34 -50.94 5.64
CA GLY A 357 -15.45 -50.34 6.36
C GLY A 357 -15.01 -49.64 7.64
N ILE A 358 -15.99 -49.11 8.38
CA ILE A 358 -15.78 -48.38 9.63
C ILE A 358 -14.92 -49.21 10.61
N MET A 359 -15.21 -50.51 10.74
CA MET A 359 -14.41 -51.40 11.57
C MET A 359 -12.98 -51.58 11.06
N GLY A 360 -12.76 -51.67 9.74
CA GLY A 360 -11.41 -51.78 9.18
C GLY A 360 -10.52 -50.59 9.57
N ASP A 361 -11.08 -49.38 9.57
CA ASP A 361 -10.37 -48.16 9.98
C ASP A 361 -10.12 -48.13 11.49
N ILE A 362 -11.09 -48.56 12.31
CA ILE A 362 -10.90 -48.70 13.76
C ILE A 362 -9.79 -49.71 14.08
N TYR A 363 -9.78 -50.87 13.41
CA TYR A 363 -8.71 -51.86 13.55
C TYR A 363 -7.37 -51.35 13.04
N THR A 364 -7.36 -50.49 12.03
CA THR A 364 -6.14 -49.81 11.56
C THR A 364 -5.57 -48.87 12.63
N GLU A 365 -6.42 -48.12 13.33
CA GLU A 365 -5.98 -47.28 14.45
C GLU A 365 -5.48 -48.11 15.64
N ILE A 366 -6.14 -49.23 15.96
CA ILE A 366 -5.66 -50.18 16.97
C ILE A 366 -4.31 -50.79 16.55
N SER A 367 -4.15 -51.13 15.27
CA SER A 367 -2.92 -51.69 14.71
C SER A 367 -1.75 -50.71 14.80
N LYS A 368 -1.97 -49.41 14.52
CA LYS A 368 -0.95 -48.36 14.71
C LYS A 368 -0.47 -48.25 16.17
N LYS A 369 -1.36 -48.47 17.13
CA LYS A 369 -1.07 -48.37 18.57
C LYS A 369 -0.43 -49.63 19.16
N THR A 370 -0.73 -50.80 18.61
CA THR A 370 -0.28 -52.09 19.15
C THR A 370 0.80 -52.77 18.31
N GLY A 371 0.90 -52.46 17.03
CA GLY A 371 1.71 -53.21 16.06
C GLY A 371 1.16 -54.60 15.72
N ILE A 372 -0.05 -54.94 16.17
CA ILE A 372 -0.73 -56.20 15.83
C ILE A 372 -1.41 -56.05 14.46
N LYS A 373 -1.28 -57.07 13.61
CA LYS A 373 -1.98 -57.17 12.34
C LYS A 373 -3.24 -58.03 12.49
N PHE A 374 -4.38 -57.48 12.11
CA PHE A 374 -5.67 -58.16 12.18
C PHE A 374 -5.99 -58.80 10.83
N ILE A 375 -6.18 -60.13 10.82
CA ILE A 375 -6.42 -60.93 9.61
C ILE A 375 -7.92 -61.26 9.52
N PRO A 376 -8.66 -60.74 8.54
CA PRO A 376 -10.09 -61.00 8.42
C PRO A 376 -10.37 -62.44 8.00
N LEU A 377 -11.24 -63.12 8.75
CA LEU A 377 -11.84 -64.41 8.42
C LEU A 377 -13.29 -64.21 8.01
N VAL A 378 -13.58 -64.55 6.77
CA VAL A 378 -14.91 -64.38 6.17
C VAL A 378 -15.66 -65.71 6.18
N SER A 379 -16.97 -65.63 6.41
CA SER A 379 -17.92 -66.73 6.23
C SER A 379 -19.08 -66.26 5.36
N LYS A 380 -19.55 -67.10 4.43
CA LYS A 380 -20.67 -66.74 3.52
C LYS A 380 -22.02 -66.61 4.24
N ARG A 381 -22.15 -67.20 5.42
CA ARG A 381 -23.38 -67.24 6.22
C ARG A 381 -23.04 -67.05 7.69
N TYR A 382 -24.00 -66.51 8.44
CA TYR A 382 -23.86 -66.26 9.87
C TYR A 382 -23.57 -67.55 10.67
N ASP A 383 -24.22 -68.67 10.35
CA ASP A 383 -23.93 -69.96 11.02
C ASP A 383 -22.50 -70.45 10.79
N GLY A 384 -21.95 -70.22 9.60
CA GLY A 384 -20.55 -70.53 9.30
C GLY A 384 -19.56 -69.60 10.02
N MET A 385 -19.98 -68.41 10.44
CA MET A 385 -19.19 -67.55 11.32
C MET A 385 -19.27 -68.08 12.76
N LYS A 386 -20.46 -68.47 13.24
CA LYS A 386 -20.64 -69.06 14.58
C LYS A 386 -19.78 -70.30 14.77
N GLN A 387 -19.76 -71.20 13.79
CA GLN A 387 -18.95 -72.42 13.87
C GLN A 387 -17.46 -72.10 14.04
N LYS A 388 -16.93 -71.14 13.29
CA LYS A 388 -15.53 -70.68 13.42
C LYS A 388 -15.20 -70.06 14.79
N ILE A 389 -16.19 -69.41 15.42
CA ILE A 389 -16.04 -68.88 16.78
C ILE A 389 -16.01 -70.03 17.80
N VAL A 390 -16.87 -71.04 17.62
CA VAL A 390 -16.92 -72.24 18.49
C VAL A 390 -15.67 -73.09 18.35
N ASP A 391 -15.16 -73.25 17.13
CA ASP A 391 -13.94 -74.00 16.81
C ASP A 391 -12.65 -73.20 17.11
N GLU A 392 -12.77 -72.00 17.69
CA GLU A 392 -11.66 -71.10 18.04
C GLU A 392 -10.75 -70.72 16.85
N GLU A 393 -11.28 -70.75 15.62
CA GLU A 393 -10.54 -70.33 14.42
C GLU A 393 -10.23 -68.82 14.41
N CYS A 394 -10.98 -68.02 15.17
CA CYS A 394 -10.75 -66.60 15.41
C CYS A 394 -10.77 -66.27 16.92
N SER A 395 -9.84 -65.42 17.32
CA SER A 395 -9.74 -64.91 18.70
C SER A 395 -10.67 -63.73 18.95
N ILE A 396 -11.09 -63.05 17.87
CA ILE A 396 -11.89 -61.83 17.91
C ILE A 396 -13.03 -61.93 16.89
N VAL A 397 -14.19 -61.39 17.26
CA VAL A 397 -15.27 -61.02 16.36
C VAL A 397 -15.26 -59.50 16.18
N SER A 398 -15.21 -59.06 14.92
CA SER A 398 -15.04 -57.66 14.54
C SER A 398 -16.07 -56.74 15.23
N ILE A 399 -17.34 -57.11 15.15
CA ILE A 399 -18.43 -56.33 15.73
C ILE A 399 -19.56 -57.24 16.22
N CYS A 400 -20.05 -56.94 17.41
CA CYS A 400 -21.11 -57.65 18.14
C CYS A 400 -21.97 -56.64 18.91
N GLN A 401 -23.26 -56.95 19.11
CA GLN A 401 -24.19 -56.02 19.75
C GLN A 401 -24.74 -56.51 21.09
N GLU A 402 -25.04 -57.81 21.21
CA GLU A 402 -25.39 -58.44 22.48
C GLU A 402 -25.26 -59.97 22.35
N PRO A 403 -24.78 -60.71 23.37
CA PRO A 403 -24.76 -62.15 23.34
C PRO A 403 -25.99 -62.68 24.07
N LYS A 404 -27.11 -62.87 23.38
CA LYS A 404 -28.16 -63.77 23.87
C LYS A 404 -28.20 -65.07 23.06
N ASN A 405 -28.06 -66.15 23.83
CA ASN A 405 -27.99 -67.57 23.52
C ASN A 405 -26.84 -68.11 22.65
N ASP A 406 -26.40 -67.42 21.59
CA ASP A 406 -25.56 -68.09 20.57
C ASP A 406 -24.04 -67.81 20.66
N LEU A 407 -23.61 -66.82 21.45
CA LEU A 407 -22.20 -66.40 21.56
C LEU A 407 -21.74 -66.23 23.03
N LYS A 408 -22.15 -67.15 23.92
CA LYS A 408 -21.87 -67.07 25.38
C LYS A 408 -20.38 -67.11 25.74
N ASN A 409 -19.50 -67.49 24.81
CA ASN A 409 -18.06 -67.61 25.04
C ASN A 409 -17.27 -66.32 24.76
N LEU A 410 -17.94 -65.22 24.41
CA LEU A 410 -17.29 -63.93 24.16
C LEU A 410 -17.43 -62.96 25.33
N VAL A 411 -16.43 -62.10 25.49
CA VAL A 411 -16.44 -60.88 26.30
C VAL A 411 -16.48 -59.69 25.35
N LEU A 412 -17.37 -58.72 25.62
CA LEU A 412 -17.57 -57.56 24.75
C LEU A 412 -16.81 -56.35 25.27
N SER A 413 -16.15 -55.63 24.36
CA SER A 413 -15.61 -54.30 24.66
C SER A 413 -16.72 -53.29 24.94
N LYS A 414 -16.33 -52.12 25.45
CA LYS A 414 -17.23 -50.96 25.41
C LYS A 414 -17.69 -50.70 23.96
N PRO A 415 -18.95 -50.28 23.76
CA PRO A 415 -19.41 -49.84 22.45
C PRO A 415 -18.58 -48.66 21.94
N PHE A 416 -18.35 -48.58 20.63
CA PHE A 416 -17.52 -47.52 20.03
C PHE A 416 -18.29 -46.63 19.05
N LEU A 417 -19.54 -46.97 18.69
CA LEU A 417 -20.39 -46.19 17.79
C LEU A 417 -21.64 -45.69 18.54
N LYS A 418 -22.11 -44.49 18.21
CA LYS A 418 -23.42 -43.99 18.64
C LYS A 418 -24.30 -43.75 17.42
N THR A 419 -25.40 -44.50 17.31
CA THR A 419 -26.29 -44.48 16.13
C THR A 419 -27.76 -44.32 16.51
N HIS A 420 -28.63 -44.18 15.53
CA HIS A 420 -30.08 -44.22 15.69
C HIS A 420 -30.71 -45.08 14.59
N PHE A 421 -31.98 -45.46 14.79
CA PHE A 421 -32.74 -46.16 13.76
C PHE A 421 -33.27 -45.19 12.69
N THR A 422 -33.03 -45.56 11.45
CA THR A 422 -33.46 -44.87 10.23
C THR A 422 -34.45 -45.74 9.47
N ILE A 423 -35.45 -45.11 8.87
CA ILE A 423 -36.49 -45.79 8.09
C ILE A 423 -36.16 -45.60 6.61
N LEU A 424 -36.05 -46.68 5.85
CA LEU A 424 -35.96 -46.66 4.40
C LEU A 424 -37.35 -46.92 3.82
N SER A 425 -37.79 -46.11 2.86
CA SER A 425 -39.04 -46.30 2.14
C SER A 425 -38.86 -46.11 0.64
N ARG A 426 -39.90 -46.43 -0.13
CA ARG A 426 -40.00 -45.99 -1.53
C ARG A 426 -40.09 -44.47 -1.63
N LEU A 427 -39.67 -43.91 -2.78
CA LEU A 427 -39.68 -42.45 -3.03
C LEU A 427 -41.07 -41.81 -2.93
N ASP A 428 -42.10 -42.56 -3.31
CA ASP A 428 -43.52 -42.16 -3.31
C ASP A 428 -44.15 -42.06 -1.91
N LYS A 429 -43.49 -42.59 -0.87
CA LYS A 429 -44.02 -42.52 0.50
C LYS A 429 -43.75 -41.15 1.14
N PRO A 430 -44.66 -40.62 1.97
CA PRO A 430 -44.46 -39.36 2.66
C PRO A 430 -43.36 -39.47 3.74
N PHE A 431 -42.67 -38.35 3.99
CA PHE A 431 -41.65 -38.24 5.04
C PHE A 431 -42.22 -38.50 6.43
N ILE A 432 -41.48 -39.24 7.26
CA ILE A 432 -41.87 -39.58 8.63
C ILE A 432 -41.04 -38.74 9.61
N ASP A 433 -41.71 -37.72 10.15
CA ASP A 433 -41.23 -36.83 11.21
C ASP A 433 -41.66 -37.31 12.63
N ASP A 434 -42.70 -38.16 12.69
CA ASP A 434 -43.28 -38.72 13.90
C ASP A 434 -43.58 -40.22 13.76
N SER A 435 -43.11 -41.00 14.73
CA SER A 435 -43.37 -42.43 14.89
C SER A 435 -44.86 -42.82 14.90
N HIS A 436 -45.78 -41.94 15.34
CA HIS A 436 -47.22 -42.22 15.31
C HIS A 436 -47.75 -42.36 13.88
N ARG A 437 -47.12 -41.75 12.88
CA ARG A 437 -47.49 -41.92 11.45
C ARG A 437 -47.18 -43.32 10.91
N LEU A 438 -46.54 -44.18 11.72
CA LEU A 438 -46.25 -45.58 11.39
C LEU A 438 -47.24 -46.56 12.03
N GLU A 439 -48.20 -46.08 12.81
CA GLU A 439 -49.23 -46.93 13.39
C GLU A 439 -50.04 -47.66 12.31
N GLY A 440 -50.25 -48.96 12.50
CA GLY A 440 -50.90 -49.84 11.52
C GLY A 440 -50.10 -50.15 10.25
N LYS A 441 -48.87 -49.62 10.12
CA LYS A 441 -48.00 -49.90 8.97
C LYS A 441 -47.03 -51.03 9.28
N LYS A 442 -46.81 -51.91 8.30
CA LYS A 442 -45.83 -53.01 8.41
C LYS A 442 -44.41 -52.49 8.19
N LEU A 443 -43.55 -52.69 9.17
CA LEU A 443 -42.12 -52.41 9.10
C LEU A 443 -41.35 -53.73 9.12
N VAL A 444 -40.15 -53.73 8.55
CA VAL A 444 -39.25 -54.90 8.62
C VAL A 444 -37.88 -54.48 9.13
N VAL A 445 -37.30 -55.28 10.00
CA VAL A 445 -35.90 -55.15 10.46
C VAL A 445 -35.12 -56.39 10.07
N ARG A 446 -33.79 -56.26 9.99
CA ARG A 446 -32.94 -57.40 9.69
C ARG A 446 -32.73 -58.33 10.87
N PHE A 447 -32.58 -57.77 12.08
CA PHE A 447 -32.21 -58.54 13.26
C PHE A 447 -33.30 -58.51 14.33
N ALA A 448 -33.52 -59.65 14.99
CA ALA A 448 -34.53 -59.78 16.05
C ALA A 448 -34.28 -58.80 17.22
N PHE A 449 -33.03 -58.56 17.59
CA PHE A 449 -32.70 -57.60 18.65
C PHE A 449 -33.07 -56.16 18.28
N HIS A 450 -32.99 -55.75 17.01
CA HIS A 450 -33.48 -54.44 16.57
C HIS A 450 -34.99 -54.33 16.80
N LYS A 451 -35.75 -55.39 16.48
CA LYS A 451 -37.19 -55.45 16.77
C LYS A 451 -37.46 -55.30 18.27
N GLU A 452 -36.74 -56.03 19.13
CA GLU A 452 -36.90 -55.92 20.58
C GLU A 452 -36.59 -54.51 21.09
N MET A 453 -35.47 -53.91 20.66
CA MET A 453 -35.09 -52.54 21.04
C MET A 453 -36.15 -51.51 20.63
N ILE A 454 -36.69 -51.63 19.41
CA ILE A 454 -37.71 -50.72 18.90
C ILE A 454 -39.03 -50.91 19.65
N LEU A 455 -39.50 -52.15 19.82
CA LEU A 455 -40.77 -52.45 20.49
C LEU A 455 -40.76 -52.10 21.98
N LYS A 456 -39.60 -52.09 22.63
CA LYS A 456 -39.46 -51.60 24.01
C LYS A 456 -39.84 -50.14 24.15
N ARG A 457 -39.61 -49.33 23.11
CA ARG A 457 -39.95 -47.89 23.08
C ARG A 457 -41.28 -47.62 22.39
N TYR A 458 -41.62 -48.39 21.36
CA TYR A 458 -42.80 -48.21 20.52
C TYR A 458 -43.59 -49.53 20.38
N PRO A 459 -44.34 -49.96 21.41
CA PRO A 459 -45.02 -51.26 21.43
C PRO A 459 -46.13 -51.41 20.38
N TYR A 460 -46.64 -50.30 19.85
CA TYR A 460 -47.73 -50.26 18.87
C TYR A 460 -47.27 -50.51 17.42
N LEU A 461 -45.96 -50.55 17.15
CA LEU A 461 -45.44 -50.76 15.80
C LEU A 461 -45.52 -52.23 15.38
N GLN A 462 -45.89 -52.48 14.13
CA GLN A 462 -45.90 -53.83 13.55
C GLN A 462 -44.57 -54.09 12.85
N ILE A 463 -43.71 -54.90 13.47
CA ILE A 463 -42.35 -55.16 12.99
C ILE A 463 -42.14 -56.66 12.72
N GLU A 464 -41.79 -56.99 11.48
CA GLU A 464 -41.36 -58.32 11.05
C GLU A 464 -39.82 -58.39 10.99
N VAL A 465 -39.26 -59.61 11.09
CA VAL A 465 -37.80 -59.84 11.02
C VAL A 465 -37.50 -60.61 9.73
N GLU A 466 -36.53 -60.13 8.95
CA GLU A 466 -36.05 -60.78 7.73
C GLU A 466 -34.52 -60.70 7.67
N GLU A 467 -33.83 -61.81 7.95
CA GLU A 467 -32.37 -61.83 8.08
C GLU A 467 -31.65 -61.67 6.73
N ASN A 468 -32.29 -62.13 5.65
CA ASN A 468 -31.73 -62.06 4.30
C ASN A 468 -31.94 -60.65 3.73
N ILE A 469 -30.83 -59.94 3.54
CA ILE A 469 -30.84 -58.54 3.07
C ILE A 469 -31.51 -58.38 1.71
N TYR A 470 -31.36 -59.35 0.81
CA TYR A 470 -31.98 -59.31 -0.51
C TYR A 470 -33.50 -59.49 -0.41
N SER A 471 -33.98 -60.48 0.37
CA SER A 471 -35.41 -60.68 0.64
C SER A 471 -36.03 -59.43 1.28
N LEU A 472 -35.35 -58.86 2.28
CA LEU A 472 -35.77 -57.66 3.00
C LEU A 472 -35.93 -56.46 2.05
N MET A 473 -34.94 -56.20 1.18
CA MET A 473 -35.02 -55.09 0.23
C MET A 473 -36.05 -55.35 -0.88
N GLN A 474 -36.27 -56.60 -1.30
CA GLN A 474 -37.31 -56.95 -2.27
C GLN A 474 -38.72 -56.70 -1.73
N LYS A 475 -39.00 -57.05 -0.46
CA LYS A 475 -40.26 -56.73 0.22
C LYS A 475 -40.55 -55.23 0.17
N LEU A 476 -39.53 -54.40 0.39
CA LEU A 476 -39.66 -52.94 0.33
C LEU A 476 -39.93 -52.42 -1.09
N LEU A 477 -39.20 -52.92 -2.10
CA LEU A 477 -39.38 -52.50 -3.49
C LEU A 477 -40.76 -52.89 -4.04
N LYS A 478 -41.28 -54.05 -3.65
CA LYS A 478 -42.61 -54.57 -4.03
C LYS A 478 -43.77 -53.93 -3.27
N ASP A 479 -43.48 -53.00 -2.34
CA ASP A 479 -44.47 -52.35 -1.48
C ASP A 479 -45.24 -53.32 -0.56
N GLU A 480 -44.63 -54.46 -0.21
CA GLU A 480 -45.20 -55.45 0.73
C GLU A 480 -45.09 -54.95 2.19
N VAL A 481 -44.13 -54.06 2.46
CA VAL A 481 -43.89 -53.38 3.72
C VAL A 481 -43.77 -51.88 3.50
N PHE A 482 -44.18 -51.08 4.48
CA PHE A 482 -44.09 -49.61 4.39
C PHE A 482 -42.64 -49.12 4.42
N GLY A 483 -41.80 -49.76 5.25
CA GLY A 483 -40.42 -49.34 5.42
C GLY A 483 -39.53 -50.41 6.04
N VAL A 484 -38.25 -50.34 5.71
CA VAL A 484 -37.18 -51.09 6.37
C VAL A 484 -36.60 -50.21 7.46
N VAL A 485 -36.46 -50.73 8.67
CA VAL A 485 -35.78 -50.04 9.77
C VAL A 485 -34.38 -50.63 9.95
N THR A 486 -33.37 -49.77 9.90
CA THR A 486 -31.96 -50.14 10.03
C THR A 486 -31.19 -49.03 10.75
N ILE A 487 -29.92 -49.25 11.08
CA ILE A 487 -29.06 -48.19 11.65
C ILE A 487 -28.61 -47.20 10.57
N ASN A 488 -28.31 -45.98 10.99
CA ASN A 488 -27.99 -44.88 10.10
C ASN A 488 -26.81 -45.18 9.16
N GLU A 489 -25.75 -45.79 9.67
CA GLU A 489 -24.49 -46.04 8.96
C GLU A 489 -24.63 -47.02 7.80
N ILE A 490 -25.70 -47.84 7.79
CA ILE A 490 -25.98 -48.82 6.73
C ILE A 490 -27.04 -48.30 5.75
N SER A 491 -27.79 -47.27 6.14
CA SER A 491 -28.98 -46.80 5.42
C SER A 491 -28.69 -46.40 3.98
N ASP A 492 -27.68 -45.54 3.78
CA ASP A 492 -27.35 -45.02 2.45
C ASP A 492 -26.82 -46.11 1.52
N TYR A 493 -26.01 -47.03 2.05
CA TYR A 493 -25.50 -48.16 1.29
C TYR A 493 -26.63 -49.07 0.79
N LEU A 494 -27.65 -49.33 1.61
CA LEU A 494 -28.79 -50.15 1.19
C LEU A 494 -29.61 -49.48 0.10
N VAL A 495 -29.83 -48.17 0.22
CA VAL A 495 -30.51 -47.38 -0.81
C VAL A 495 -29.72 -47.39 -2.11
N ASP A 496 -28.40 -47.19 -2.05
CA ASP A 496 -27.53 -47.17 -3.21
C ASP A 496 -27.46 -48.53 -3.92
N LYS A 497 -27.13 -49.59 -3.17
CA LYS A 497 -26.89 -50.92 -3.72
C LYS A 497 -28.15 -51.64 -4.20
N TYR A 498 -29.26 -51.51 -3.48
CA TYR A 498 -30.48 -52.28 -3.76
C TYR A 498 -31.64 -51.44 -4.28
N GLY A 499 -31.58 -50.11 -4.15
CA GLY A 499 -32.73 -49.23 -4.36
C GLY A 499 -32.48 -47.98 -5.21
N TYR A 500 -31.40 -47.95 -6.00
CA TYR A 500 -30.99 -46.76 -6.75
C TYR A 500 -32.16 -46.14 -7.55
N GLY A 501 -32.50 -44.89 -7.24
CA GLY A 501 -33.58 -44.14 -7.87
C GLY A 501 -35.01 -44.59 -7.52
N LYS A 502 -35.20 -45.50 -6.55
CA LYS A 502 -36.51 -46.02 -6.14
C LYS A 502 -36.79 -45.92 -4.64
N LEU A 503 -35.74 -45.90 -3.82
CA LEU A 503 -35.82 -45.82 -2.36
C LEU A 503 -35.19 -44.52 -1.84
N LYS A 504 -35.61 -44.09 -0.64
CA LYS A 504 -35.03 -42.98 0.12
C LYS A 504 -34.95 -43.30 1.61
N VAL A 505 -34.07 -42.59 2.30
CA VAL A 505 -34.13 -42.43 3.74
C VAL A 505 -35.34 -41.54 4.08
N ASN A 506 -36.29 -42.08 4.82
CA ASN A 506 -37.62 -41.53 5.05
C ASN A 506 -37.86 -41.14 6.52
N GLY A 507 -36.81 -40.69 7.21
CA GLY A 507 -36.85 -40.20 8.59
C GLY A 507 -36.21 -41.14 9.62
N PHE A 508 -36.22 -40.69 10.88
CA PHE A 508 -35.59 -41.39 12.01
C PHE A 508 -36.66 -41.86 12.99
N LEU A 509 -36.54 -43.11 13.45
CA LEU A 509 -37.49 -43.71 14.40
C LEU A 509 -37.13 -43.38 15.86
N LEU A 510 -35.84 -43.20 16.16
CA LEU A 510 -35.33 -42.72 17.45
C LEU A 510 -34.56 -41.43 17.22
N LYS A 511 -34.93 -40.34 17.92
CA LYS A 511 -34.17 -39.08 17.87
C LYS A 511 -32.90 -39.13 18.72
N ASP A 512 -32.93 -39.90 19.81
CA ASP A 512 -31.75 -40.10 20.67
C ASP A 512 -30.83 -41.17 20.09
N LYS A 513 -29.52 -40.90 20.08
CA LYS A 513 -28.51 -41.89 19.71
C LYS A 513 -28.35 -42.92 20.83
N PHE A 514 -28.15 -44.18 20.46
CA PHE A 514 -27.84 -45.28 21.36
C PHE A 514 -26.51 -45.92 21.00
N ASP A 515 -25.89 -46.55 22.00
CA ASP A 515 -24.58 -47.19 21.86
C ASP A 515 -24.66 -48.43 20.96
N TYR A 516 -23.71 -48.55 20.05
CA TYR A 516 -23.64 -49.60 19.04
C TYR A 516 -22.23 -50.09 18.77
N GLY A 517 -22.12 -51.37 18.40
CA GLY A 517 -20.89 -52.03 18.00
C GLY A 517 -19.90 -52.20 19.14
N SER A 518 -19.71 -53.44 19.58
CA SER A 518 -18.65 -53.85 20.49
C SER A 518 -17.75 -54.90 19.82
N ILE A 519 -16.47 -54.90 20.12
CA ILE A 519 -15.56 -55.98 19.71
C ILE A 519 -15.81 -57.18 20.63
N GLY A 520 -16.02 -58.37 20.05
CA GLY A 520 -16.15 -59.60 20.81
C GLY A 520 -14.83 -60.35 20.90
N VAL A 521 -14.37 -60.68 22.11
CA VAL A 521 -13.10 -61.40 22.34
C VAL A 521 -13.39 -62.72 23.04
N GLN A 522 -12.69 -63.80 22.67
CA GLN A 522 -12.86 -65.09 23.34
C GLN A 522 -12.56 -64.98 24.85
N LYS A 523 -13.39 -65.63 25.69
CA LYS A 523 -13.25 -65.59 27.16
C LYS A 523 -11.91 -66.13 27.68
N ASN A 524 -11.26 -67.02 26.94
CA ASN A 524 -9.94 -67.55 27.26
C ASN A 524 -8.79 -66.59 26.89
N GLU A 525 -9.07 -65.41 26.33
CA GLU A 525 -8.09 -64.40 25.90
C GLU A 525 -8.22 -63.06 26.68
N PRO A 526 -8.06 -63.05 28.02
CA PRO A 526 -8.27 -61.85 28.83
C PRO A 526 -7.22 -60.74 28.59
N LEU A 527 -5.98 -61.11 28.25
CA LEU A 527 -4.92 -60.16 27.91
C LEU A 527 -5.24 -59.42 26.62
N LEU A 528 -5.71 -60.16 25.59
CA LEU A 528 -6.14 -59.57 24.32
C LEU A 528 -7.32 -58.62 24.52
N PHE A 529 -8.29 -59.00 25.34
CA PHE A 529 -9.40 -58.13 25.70
C PHE A 529 -8.93 -56.81 26.32
N SER A 530 -8.00 -56.88 27.29
CA SER A 530 -7.44 -55.69 27.94
C SER A 530 -6.68 -54.80 26.95
N ILE A 531 -5.87 -55.37 26.07
CA ILE A 531 -5.14 -54.65 25.02
C ILE A 531 -6.11 -53.91 24.10
N LEU A 532 -7.16 -54.59 23.61
CA LEU A 532 -8.16 -54.00 22.72
C LEU A 532 -8.97 -52.92 23.41
N GLN A 533 -9.37 -53.13 24.66
CA GLN A 533 -10.13 -52.16 25.44
C GLN A 533 -9.31 -50.88 25.70
N LYS A 534 -8.04 -51.01 26.10
CA LYS A 534 -7.14 -49.85 26.27
C LYS A 534 -6.86 -49.14 24.95
N SER A 535 -6.71 -49.89 23.87
CA SER A 535 -6.51 -49.32 22.53
C SER A 535 -7.74 -48.54 22.08
N LEU A 536 -8.95 -49.09 22.24
CA LEU A 536 -10.21 -48.42 21.94
C LEU A 536 -10.45 -47.17 22.80
N ASP A 537 -10.16 -47.24 24.10
CA ASP A 537 -10.30 -46.10 25.03
C ASP A 537 -9.31 -44.97 24.70
N SER A 538 -8.17 -45.28 24.06
CA SER A 538 -7.19 -44.30 23.62
C SER A 538 -7.53 -43.62 22.28
N ILE A 539 -8.56 -44.08 21.57
CA ILE A 539 -9.09 -43.41 20.37
C ILE A 539 -10.12 -42.38 20.84
N SER A 540 -9.91 -41.11 20.55
CA SER A 540 -10.83 -40.04 20.95
C SER A 540 -12.21 -40.20 20.29
N GLU A 541 -13.27 -39.74 20.95
CA GLU A 541 -14.62 -39.75 20.38
C GLU A 541 -14.69 -38.97 19.06
N GLU A 542 -14.00 -37.83 18.96
CA GLU A 542 -13.88 -37.06 17.70
C GLU A 542 -13.24 -37.87 16.56
N LYS A 543 -12.22 -38.69 16.86
CA LYS A 543 -11.57 -39.54 15.87
C LYS A 543 -12.50 -40.68 15.43
N LYS A 544 -13.26 -41.27 16.36
CA LYS A 544 -14.29 -42.27 16.04
C LYS A 544 -15.39 -41.68 15.16
N GLU A 545 -15.88 -40.48 15.49
CA GLU A 545 -16.87 -39.77 14.67
C GLU A 545 -16.32 -39.43 13.27
N SER A 546 -15.08 -38.96 13.18
CA SER A 546 -14.42 -38.69 11.88
C SER A 546 -14.29 -39.93 11.00
N ILE A 547 -13.99 -41.10 11.58
CA ILE A 547 -13.96 -42.37 10.83
C ILE A 547 -15.36 -42.67 10.30
N VAL A 548 -16.39 -42.62 11.16
CA VAL A 548 -17.78 -42.90 10.75
C VAL A 548 -18.26 -41.93 9.67
N ASP A 549 -17.94 -40.65 9.78
CA ASP A 549 -18.31 -39.63 8.80
C ASP A 549 -17.61 -39.83 7.44
N GLY A 550 -16.39 -40.34 7.44
CA GLY A 550 -15.65 -40.67 6.21
C GLY A 550 -16.33 -41.75 5.35
N TRP A 551 -17.19 -42.58 5.96
CA TRP A 551 -17.94 -43.64 5.28
C TRP A 551 -19.37 -43.25 4.90
N LYS A 552 -19.83 -42.02 5.19
CA LYS A 552 -21.16 -41.55 4.81
C LYS A 552 -21.21 -41.17 3.33
N MET A 553 -22.16 -41.73 2.58
CA MET A 553 -22.37 -41.35 1.18
C MET A 553 -23.16 -40.04 1.12
N THR A 554 -22.51 -38.94 0.73
CA THR A 554 -23.18 -37.66 0.57
C THR A 554 -24.15 -37.69 -0.62
N ARG A 555 -25.45 -37.70 -0.33
CA ARG A 555 -26.48 -37.30 -1.31
C ARG A 555 -27.17 -36.03 -0.83
N TYR A 556 -26.99 -34.96 -1.60
CA TYR A 556 -27.91 -33.83 -1.61
C TYR A 556 -29.31 -34.37 -1.98
N HIS A 557 -30.24 -34.34 -1.03
CA HIS A 557 -31.66 -34.36 -1.36
C HIS A 557 -32.18 -32.93 -1.19
N ASP A 558 -32.53 -32.30 -2.31
CA ASP A 558 -33.26 -31.04 -2.35
C ASP A 558 -34.65 -31.23 -1.74
N GLY A 559 -34.76 -31.04 -0.43
CA GLY A 559 -35.92 -30.34 0.09
C GLY A 559 -35.72 -28.88 -0.26
N THR A 560 -36.46 -28.34 -1.22
CA THR A 560 -36.37 -26.92 -1.57
C THR A 560 -36.77 -26.09 -0.35
N ASP A 561 -35.76 -25.68 0.39
CA ASP A 561 -35.91 -24.81 1.55
C ASP A 561 -36.14 -23.39 1.05
N TYR A 562 -37.41 -23.01 0.97
CA TYR A 562 -37.80 -21.62 0.68
C TYR A 562 -37.34 -20.64 1.76
N SER A 563 -36.75 -21.09 2.88
CA SER A 563 -36.17 -20.18 3.88
C SER A 563 -35.03 -19.34 3.29
N LEU A 564 -34.20 -19.90 2.40
CA LEU A 564 -33.15 -19.15 1.74
C LEU A 564 -33.75 -18.13 0.76
N ALA A 565 -34.73 -18.54 -0.04
CA ALA A 565 -35.45 -17.64 -0.95
C ALA A 565 -36.16 -16.52 -0.19
N ALA A 566 -36.81 -16.82 0.94
CA ALA A 566 -37.47 -15.84 1.79
C ALA A 566 -36.46 -14.91 2.47
N ARG A 567 -35.32 -15.41 2.96
CA ARG A 567 -34.22 -14.60 3.50
C ARG A 567 -33.61 -13.71 2.42
N ILE A 568 -33.49 -14.20 1.19
CA ILE A 568 -33.04 -13.41 0.03
C ILE A 568 -34.07 -12.32 -0.29
N VAL A 569 -35.37 -12.62 -0.31
CA VAL A 569 -36.43 -11.63 -0.58
C VAL A 569 -36.50 -10.58 0.53
N VAL A 570 -36.42 -10.98 1.80
CA VAL A 570 -36.35 -10.05 2.94
C VAL A 570 -35.05 -9.24 2.89
N GLY A 571 -33.92 -9.88 2.59
CA GLY A 571 -32.63 -9.24 2.39
C GLY A 571 -32.66 -8.23 1.25
N MET A 572 -33.28 -8.57 0.12
CA MET A 572 -33.50 -7.69 -1.04
C MET A 572 -34.47 -6.55 -0.68
N GLY A 573 -35.50 -6.81 0.13
CA GLY A 573 -36.41 -5.77 0.64
C GLY A 573 -35.69 -4.80 1.57
N ILE A 574 -34.85 -5.29 2.47
CA ILE A 574 -34.00 -4.46 3.33
C ILE A 574 -32.99 -3.68 2.49
N LEU A 575 -32.34 -4.33 1.50
CA LEU A 575 -31.38 -3.68 0.61
C LEU A 575 -32.04 -2.61 -0.25
N PHE A 576 -33.27 -2.86 -0.72
CA PHE A 576 -34.09 -1.87 -1.42
C PHE A 576 -34.48 -0.70 -0.52
N LEU A 577 -34.87 -0.95 0.73
CA LEU A 577 -35.16 0.12 1.70
C LEU A 577 -33.91 0.93 2.06
N ILE A 578 -32.75 0.27 2.20
CA ILE A 578 -31.44 0.92 2.38
C ILE A 578 -31.13 1.77 1.15
N MET A 579 -31.29 1.24 -0.05
CA MET A 579 -31.03 1.94 -1.30
C MET A 579 -31.98 3.14 -1.47
N ALA A 580 -33.27 2.99 -1.17
CA ALA A 580 -34.25 4.08 -1.18
C ALA A 580 -33.95 5.15 -0.12
N TYR A 581 -33.54 4.73 1.09
CA TYR A 581 -33.06 5.65 2.12
C TYR A 581 -31.82 6.41 1.66
N TYR A 582 -30.84 5.72 1.08
CA TYR A 582 -29.63 6.35 0.55
C TYR A 582 -29.94 7.23 -0.64
N GLN A 583 -30.88 6.87 -1.51
CA GLN A 583 -31.28 7.69 -2.64
C GLN A 583 -31.98 8.97 -2.17
N LYS A 584 -32.83 8.89 -1.15
CA LYS A 584 -33.41 10.08 -0.50
C LYS A 584 -32.35 10.92 0.21
N LYS A 585 -31.40 10.27 0.90
CA LYS A 585 -30.26 10.95 1.53
C LYS A 585 -29.36 11.62 0.49
N LEU A 586 -29.11 10.96 -0.64
CA LEU A 586 -28.33 11.48 -1.77
C LEU A 586 -29.06 12.64 -2.43
N TYR A 587 -30.37 12.55 -2.62
CA TYR A 587 -31.18 13.64 -3.15
C TYR A 587 -31.14 14.86 -2.21
N ASN A 588 -31.35 14.66 -0.90
CA ASN A 588 -31.25 15.74 0.07
C ASN A 588 -29.82 16.29 0.20
N PHE A 589 -28.81 15.43 0.08
CA PHE A 589 -27.41 15.82 0.11
C PHE A 589 -27.03 16.58 -1.17
N ASN A 590 -27.51 16.13 -2.34
CA ASN A 590 -27.33 16.81 -3.62
C ASN A 590 -28.06 18.15 -3.63
N ALA A 591 -29.28 18.24 -3.10
CA ALA A 591 -29.98 19.52 -2.96
C ALA A 591 -29.24 20.46 -1.99
N LYS A 592 -28.70 19.94 -0.89
CA LYS A 592 -27.85 20.71 0.02
C LYS A 592 -26.52 21.10 -0.64
N LEU A 593 -25.94 20.22 -1.45
CA LEU A 593 -24.70 20.45 -2.17
C LEU A 593 -24.92 21.44 -3.30
N GLU A 594 -26.05 21.40 -4.00
CA GLU A 594 -26.47 22.39 -5.00
C GLU A 594 -26.67 23.73 -4.33
N TYR A 595 -27.35 23.79 -3.18
CA TYR A 595 -27.46 25.01 -2.39
C TYR A 595 -26.08 25.52 -1.95
N GLN A 596 -25.19 24.66 -1.46
CA GLN A 596 -23.84 25.03 -1.05
C GLN A 596 -22.94 25.39 -2.23
N VAL A 597 -23.13 24.76 -3.39
CA VAL A 597 -22.42 25.07 -4.62
C VAL A 597 -22.93 26.40 -5.13
N GLU A 598 -24.23 26.69 -5.07
CA GLU A 598 -24.80 27.97 -5.45
C GLU A 598 -24.36 29.07 -4.49
N GLU A 599 -24.41 28.85 -3.17
CA GLU A 599 -23.88 29.73 -2.13
C GLU A 599 -22.38 29.96 -2.33
N LYS A 600 -21.58 28.90 -2.52
CA LYS A 600 -20.14 29.01 -2.77
C LYS A 600 -19.81 29.58 -4.13
N THR A 601 -20.64 29.38 -5.14
CA THR A 601 -20.49 29.97 -6.49
C THR A 601 -20.84 31.44 -6.44
N GLN A 602 -21.83 31.82 -5.64
CA GLN A 602 -22.19 33.21 -5.37
C GLN A 602 -21.09 33.90 -4.55
N GLU A 603 -20.60 33.27 -3.47
CA GLU A 603 -19.42 33.75 -2.74
C GLU A 603 -18.19 33.78 -3.65
N LEU A 604 -17.98 32.80 -4.54
CA LEU A 604 -16.89 32.82 -5.52
C LEU A 604 -17.08 33.92 -6.54
N ARG A 605 -18.31 34.24 -6.95
CA ARG A 605 -18.60 35.33 -7.88
C ARG A 605 -18.40 36.67 -7.20
N GLU A 606 -18.88 36.85 -5.98
CA GLU A 606 -18.65 38.06 -5.20
C GLU A 606 -17.17 38.23 -4.86
N LEU A 607 -16.48 37.13 -4.52
CA LEU A 607 -15.04 37.13 -4.29
C LEU A 607 -14.28 37.31 -5.60
N ASN A 608 -14.69 36.73 -6.73
CA ASN A 608 -14.08 36.96 -8.04
C ASN A 608 -14.36 38.36 -8.54
N GLU A 609 -15.53 38.94 -8.33
CA GLU A 609 -15.83 40.33 -8.68
C GLU A 609 -15.03 41.27 -7.77
N SER A 610 -14.92 40.96 -6.47
CA SER A 610 -14.08 41.71 -5.54
C SER A 610 -12.60 41.53 -5.84
N LEU A 611 -12.18 40.33 -6.28
CA LEU A 611 -10.81 40.00 -6.62
C LEU A 611 -10.46 40.61 -7.97
N GLU A 612 -11.31 40.52 -8.99
CA GLU A 612 -11.19 41.21 -10.27
C GLU A 612 -11.16 42.71 -10.04
N LYS A 613 -12.00 43.25 -9.15
CA LYS A 613 -11.94 44.67 -8.77
C LYS A 613 -10.62 44.99 -8.06
N THR A 614 -10.16 44.16 -7.13
CA THR A 614 -8.89 44.37 -6.39
C THR A 614 -7.68 44.20 -7.31
N VAL A 615 -7.73 43.23 -8.22
CA VAL A 615 -6.71 42.93 -9.24
C VAL A 615 -6.72 44.04 -10.26
N GLN A 616 -7.88 44.55 -10.69
CA GLN A 616 -7.97 45.69 -11.59
C GLN A 616 -7.51 46.97 -10.89
N GLU A 617 -7.85 47.18 -9.62
CA GLU A 617 -7.34 48.28 -8.80
C GLU A 617 -5.82 48.16 -8.61
N LYS A 618 -5.28 46.96 -8.38
CA LYS A 618 -3.84 46.72 -8.25
C LYS A 618 -3.10 46.76 -9.57
N ILE A 619 -3.69 46.31 -10.68
CA ILE A 619 -3.18 46.48 -12.04
C ILE A 619 -3.20 47.96 -12.37
N ASN A 620 -4.27 48.69 -12.10
CA ASN A 620 -4.32 50.13 -12.32
C ASN A 620 -3.34 50.88 -11.40
N GLU A 621 -3.11 50.42 -10.17
CA GLU A 621 -2.10 50.96 -9.25
C GLU A 621 -0.68 50.63 -9.72
N LEU A 622 -0.43 49.41 -10.21
CA LEU A 622 0.85 48.96 -10.76
C LEU A 622 1.15 49.69 -12.07
N ILE A 623 0.19 49.80 -12.98
CA ILE A 623 0.29 50.63 -14.19
C ILE A 623 0.52 52.08 -13.79
N LYS A 624 -0.22 52.64 -12.82
CA LYS A 624 0.05 54.02 -12.33
C LYS A 624 1.45 54.16 -11.73
N LYS A 625 1.92 53.17 -10.97
CA LYS A 625 3.26 53.16 -10.38
C LYS A 625 4.34 53.00 -11.42
N ASP A 626 4.15 52.15 -12.41
CA ASP A 626 5.07 51.92 -13.51
C ASP A 626 5.11 53.13 -14.46
N LEU A 627 3.96 53.76 -14.70
CA LEU A 627 3.85 55.05 -15.39
C LEU A 627 4.52 56.17 -14.57
N LEU A 628 4.40 56.15 -13.24
CA LEU A 628 5.09 57.08 -12.33
C LEU A 628 6.60 56.86 -12.31
N LEU A 629 7.07 55.61 -12.30
CA LEU A 629 8.49 55.24 -12.32
C LEU A 629 9.11 55.55 -13.68
N THR A 630 8.39 55.24 -14.77
CA THR A 630 8.77 55.64 -16.13
C THR A 630 8.79 57.15 -16.27
N ASN A 631 7.81 57.86 -15.71
CA ASN A 631 7.81 59.33 -15.68
C ASN A 631 8.91 59.89 -14.77
N GLN A 632 9.24 59.25 -13.65
CA GLN A 632 10.36 59.64 -12.78
C GLN A 632 11.71 59.41 -13.46
N SER A 633 11.89 58.29 -14.17
CA SER A 633 13.07 58.02 -14.98
C SER A 633 13.19 59.03 -16.13
N LYS A 634 12.09 59.30 -16.85
CA LYS A 634 12.01 60.38 -17.85
C LYS A 634 12.32 61.74 -17.22
N GLN A 635 11.80 62.05 -16.04
CA GLN A 635 12.06 63.31 -15.32
C GLN A 635 13.50 63.43 -14.82
N ALA A 636 14.14 62.34 -14.43
CA ALA A 636 15.54 62.32 -14.00
C ALA A 636 16.47 62.61 -15.19
N VAL A 637 16.25 61.92 -16.33
CA VAL A 637 16.96 62.20 -17.59
C VAL A 637 16.62 63.61 -18.10
N MET A 638 15.37 64.05 -17.97
CA MET A 638 14.92 65.40 -18.33
C MET A 638 15.57 66.46 -17.43
N GLY A 639 15.77 66.22 -16.14
CA GLY A 639 16.45 67.14 -15.24
C GLY A 639 17.90 67.36 -15.64
N GLU A 640 18.60 66.28 -16.02
CA GLU A 640 19.98 66.33 -16.51
C GLU A 640 20.06 67.03 -17.88
N MET A 641 19.17 66.68 -18.82
CA MET A 641 19.10 67.30 -20.16
C MET A 641 18.65 68.77 -20.13
N ILE A 642 17.67 69.16 -19.29
CA ILE A 642 17.24 70.56 -19.14
C ILE A 642 18.36 71.39 -18.54
N SER A 643 19.10 70.87 -17.55
CA SER A 643 20.28 71.55 -17.00
C SER A 643 21.33 71.80 -18.08
N MET A 644 21.56 70.80 -18.94
CA MET A 644 22.43 70.87 -20.12
C MET A 644 21.96 71.92 -21.15
N ILE A 645 20.67 71.91 -21.49
CA ILE A 645 20.06 72.83 -22.47
C ILE A 645 20.09 74.26 -21.94
N ALA A 646 19.74 74.47 -20.68
CA ALA A 646 19.80 75.79 -20.05
C ALA A 646 21.24 76.35 -20.10
N HIS A 647 22.24 75.49 -19.91
CA HIS A 647 23.64 75.87 -20.07
C HIS A 647 23.98 76.23 -21.53
N GLN A 648 23.54 75.40 -22.49
CA GLN A 648 23.76 75.64 -23.92
C GLN A 648 22.99 76.83 -24.49
N TRP A 649 21.86 77.22 -23.91
CA TRP A 649 21.12 78.42 -24.32
C TRP A 649 21.76 79.68 -23.79
N ARG A 650 22.31 79.61 -22.56
CA ARG A 650 22.99 80.74 -21.95
C ARG A 650 24.19 81.17 -22.79
N GLN A 651 24.91 80.24 -23.44
CA GLN A 651 26.09 80.53 -24.26
C GLN A 651 25.82 81.46 -25.47
N PRO A 652 24.94 81.13 -26.45
CA PRO A 652 24.61 82.01 -27.56
C PRO A 652 23.88 83.26 -27.07
N LEU A 653 23.04 83.18 -26.03
CA LEU A 653 22.37 84.36 -25.47
C LEU A 653 23.37 85.36 -24.87
N SER A 654 24.37 84.88 -24.12
CA SER A 654 25.47 85.70 -23.61
C SER A 654 26.29 86.28 -24.77
N ALA A 655 26.52 85.50 -25.83
CA ALA A 655 27.24 85.99 -27.01
C ALA A 655 26.46 87.08 -27.77
N ILE A 656 25.14 86.94 -27.93
CA ILE A 656 24.25 87.98 -28.47
C ILE A 656 24.29 89.21 -27.57
N THR A 657 24.17 89.04 -26.25
CA THR A 657 24.19 90.13 -25.28
C THR A 657 25.51 90.91 -25.33
N LEU A 658 26.64 90.20 -25.43
CA LEU A 658 27.97 90.81 -25.56
C LEU A 658 28.11 91.57 -26.89
N GLN A 659 27.60 91.01 -27.99
CA GLN A 659 27.60 91.67 -29.30
C GLN A 659 26.78 92.96 -29.27
N ILE A 660 25.58 92.93 -28.68
CA ILE A 660 24.73 94.12 -28.48
C ILE A 660 25.43 95.14 -27.59
N SER A 661 25.98 94.70 -26.45
CA SER A 661 26.66 95.58 -25.48
C SER A 661 27.89 96.24 -26.08
N ASN A 662 28.68 95.52 -26.91
CA ASN A 662 29.82 96.07 -27.60
C ASN A 662 29.42 97.18 -28.59
N ILE A 663 28.34 96.98 -29.35
CA ILE A 663 27.80 98.02 -30.24
C ILE A 663 27.31 99.23 -29.43
N GLN A 664 26.57 99.00 -28.34
CA GLN A 664 26.10 100.07 -27.47
C GLN A 664 27.25 100.87 -26.85
N LEU A 665 28.29 100.19 -26.37
CA LEU A 665 29.49 100.81 -25.80
C LEU A 665 30.25 101.62 -26.87
N GLU A 666 30.47 101.05 -28.06
CA GLU A 666 31.10 101.78 -29.18
C GLU A 666 30.30 103.05 -29.53
N SER A 667 28.96 102.96 -29.53
CA SER A 667 28.07 104.11 -29.73
C SER A 667 28.19 105.15 -28.62
N MET A 668 28.23 104.75 -27.34
CA MET A 668 28.38 105.66 -26.19
C MET A 668 29.75 106.35 -26.16
N LEU A 669 30.80 105.67 -26.62
CA LEU A 669 32.16 106.19 -26.73
C LEU A 669 32.36 107.09 -27.97
N GLY A 670 31.30 107.39 -28.73
CA GLY A 670 31.34 108.27 -29.90
C GLY A 670 32.06 107.67 -31.10
N LYS A 671 32.36 106.37 -31.11
CA LYS A 671 32.96 105.68 -32.27
C LYS A 671 31.86 105.42 -33.31
N LYS A 672 32.09 105.82 -34.56
CA LYS A 672 31.21 105.44 -35.68
C LYS A 672 31.37 103.93 -35.92
N VAL A 673 30.33 103.16 -35.64
CA VAL A 673 30.25 101.74 -36.01
C VAL A 673 29.99 101.68 -37.51
N ASP A 674 30.91 101.10 -38.26
CA ASP A 674 30.79 100.89 -39.69
C ASP A 674 29.58 100.00 -40.01
N GLU A 675 28.84 100.32 -41.08
CA GLU A 675 27.62 99.60 -41.47
C GLU A 675 27.92 98.13 -41.78
N ALA A 676 29.06 97.83 -42.42
CA ALA A 676 29.47 96.45 -42.68
C ALA A 676 29.63 95.63 -41.39
N LYS A 677 30.12 96.26 -40.32
CA LYS A 677 30.28 95.62 -39.01
C LYS A 677 28.94 95.45 -38.29
N LYS A 678 27.99 96.39 -38.44
CA LYS A 678 26.62 96.23 -37.92
C LYS A 678 25.91 95.07 -38.60
N GLU A 679 26.00 95.01 -39.93
CA GLU A 679 25.33 93.96 -40.71
C GLU A 679 25.91 92.58 -40.41
N GLN A 680 27.23 92.47 -40.23
CA GLN A 680 27.88 91.25 -39.75
C GLN A 680 27.38 90.85 -38.36
N VAL A 681 27.30 91.78 -37.40
CA VAL A 681 26.80 91.46 -36.05
C VAL A 681 25.32 91.07 -36.06
N LEU A 682 24.50 91.71 -36.88
CA LEU A 682 23.08 91.34 -37.02
C LEU A 682 22.94 89.94 -37.63
N SER A 683 23.76 89.61 -38.63
CA SER A 683 23.81 88.25 -39.21
C SER A 683 24.23 87.21 -38.17
N ASP A 684 25.29 87.47 -37.40
CA ASP A 684 25.76 86.58 -36.31
C ASP A 684 24.69 86.37 -35.23
N ILE A 685 23.94 87.41 -34.88
CA ILE A 685 22.83 87.33 -33.93
C ILE A 685 21.71 86.48 -34.51
N SER A 686 21.34 86.70 -35.77
CA SER A 686 20.28 85.93 -36.44
C SER A 686 20.64 84.44 -36.54
N GLU A 687 21.88 84.11 -36.88
CA GLU A 687 22.38 82.73 -36.92
C GLU A 687 22.27 82.06 -35.54
N LYS A 688 22.67 82.77 -34.47
CA LYS A 688 22.56 82.25 -33.08
C LYS A 688 21.11 82.09 -32.62
N ILE A 689 20.20 82.97 -33.05
CA ILE A 689 18.76 82.85 -32.75
C ILE A 689 18.16 81.64 -33.49
N MET A 690 18.49 81.45 -34.77
CA MET A 690 18.08 80.26 -35.52
C MET A 690 18.63 78.98 -34.91
N TYR A 691 19.88 78.97 -34.45
CA TYR A 691 20.46 77.85 -33.73
C TYR A 691 19.69 77.52 -32.42
N LEU A 692 19.35 78.55 -31.64
CA LEU A 692 18.52 78.39 -30.44
C LEU A 692 17.13 77.81 -30.77
N SER A 693 16.50 78.29 -31.84
CA SER A 693 15.18 77.80 -32.28
C SER A 693 15.24 76.35 -32.75
N GLN A 694 16.23 75.99 -33.57
CA GLN A 694 16.39 74.62 -34.03
C GLN A 694 16.61 73.65 -32.86
N THR A 695 17.37 74.08 -31.85
CA THR A 695 17.61 73.28 -30.63
C THR A 695 16.31 73.05 -29.84
N ILE A 696 15.37 74.01 -29.86
CA ILE A 696 14.02 73.84 -29.25
C ILE A 696 13.21 72.81 -30.02
N ASP A 697 13.19 72.89 -31.34
CA ASP A 697 12.37 72.02 -32.18
C ASP A 697 12.87 70.56 -32.14
N ASP A 698 14.19 70.36 -32.16
CA ASP A 698 14.83 69.06 -31.99
C ASP A 698 14.44 68.44 -30.62
N PHE A 699 14.32 69.27 -29.58
CA PHE A 699 13.89 68.83 -28.25
C PHE A 699 12.39 68.54 -28.19
N GLN A 700 11.52 69.42 -28.70
CA GLN A 700 10.06 69.24 -28.65
C GLN A 700 9.59 67.97 -29.37
N THR A 701 10.30 67.58 -30.44
CA THR A 701 9.97 66.38 -31.21
C THR A 701 10.25 65.09 -30.43
N PHE A 702 11.19 65.11 -29.49
CA PHE A 702 11.56 63.95 -28.65
C PHE A 702 10.49 63.55 -27.62
N PHE A 703 9.59 64.46 -27.23
CA PHE A 703 8.63 64.26 -26.13
C PHE A 703 7.17 64.10 -26.57
N ARG A 704 6.88 63.79 -27.84
CA ARG A 704 5.49 63.59 -28.27
C ARG A 704 4.89 62.31 -27.65
N PRO A 705 3.64 62.35 -27.13
CA PRO A 705 3.12 61.31 -26.23
C PRO A 705 2.48 60.11 -26.95
N ASP A 706 2.26 60.20 -28.27
CA ASP A 706 1.49 59.22 -29.03
C ASP A 706 2.41 58.26 -29.77
N ARG A 707 2.68 57.09 -29.18
CA ARG A 707 3.51 56.05 -29.77
C ARG A 707 2.69 54.80 -30.04
N ILE A 708 2.49 54.49 -31.32
CA ILE A 708 1.99 53.20 -31.78
C ILE A 708 3.10 52.62 -32.64
N ALA A 709 3.65 51.47 -32.23
CA ALA A 709 4.58 50.73 -33.06
C ALA A 709 3.81 50.16 -34.25
N SER A 710 4.39 50.27 -35.45
CA SER A 710 3.77 49.76 -36.68
C SER A 710 4.77 48.95 -37.49
N GLU A 711 4.30 47.93 -38.19
CA GLU A 711 5.10 47.19 -39.15
C GLU A 711 5.38 48.05 -40.38
N VAL A 712 6.64 48.42 -40.60
CA VAL A 712 7.08 49.28 -41.70
C VAL A 712 8.23 48.61 -42.45
N GLU A 713 8.20 48.69 -43.78
CA GLU A 713 9.28 48.20 -44.64
C GLU A 713 10.51 49.12 -44.55
N ALA A 714 11.70 48.54 -44.37
CA ALA A 714 12.95 49.30 -44.23
C ALA A 714 13.20 50.27 -45.40
N GLY A 715 12.90 49.84 -46.63
CA GLY A 715 12.99 50.70 -47.82
C GLY A 715 12.08 51.92 -47.77
N GLN A 716 10.93 51.85 -47.08
CA GLN A 716 10.04 53.00 -46.91
C GLN A 716 10.59 54.00 -45.89
N LEU A 717 11.21 53.51 -44.81
CA LEU A 717 11.90 54.35 -43.82
C LEU A 717 13.05 55.13 -44.47
N PHE A 718 13.88 54.48 -45.28
CA PHE A 718 14.96 55.14 -46.04
C PHE A 718 14.41 56.18 -47.02
N LYS A 719 13.35 55.86 -47.77
CA LYS A 719 12.70 56.82 -48.68
C LYS A 719 12.15 58.03 -47.94
N ARG A 720 11.55 57.84 -46.77
CA ARG A 720 10.99 58.93 -45.97
C ARG A 720 12.07 59.82 -45.38
N ALA A 721 13.14 59.23 -44.82
CA ALA A 721 14.31 59.98 -44.36
C ALA A 721 14.98 60.75 -45.50
N LEU A 722 15.15 60.13 -46.67
CA LEU A 722 15.72 60.78 -47.85
C LEU A 722 14.86 61.95 -48.33
N LYS A 723 13.53 61.80 -48.37
CA LYS A 723 12.59 62.87 -48.74
C LYS A 723 12.65 64.05 -47.77
N LEU A 724 12.87 63.80 -46.48
CA LEU A 724 13.03 64.86 -45.47
C LEU A 724 14.40 65.54 -45.56
N GLY A 725 15.44 64.82 -45.98
CA GLY A 725 16.81 65.34 -46.16
C GLY A 725 17.13 65.91 -47.55
N SER A 726 16.25 65.74 -48.54
CA SER A 726 16.56 65.98 -49.96
C SER A 726 16.94 67.43 -50.28
N ALA A 727 16.35 68.41 -49.58
CA ALA A 727 16.66 69.83 -49.77
C ALA A 727 18.13 70.19 -49.53
N LYS A 728 18.84 69.41 -48.68
CA LYS A 728 20.25 69.61 -48.37
C LYS A 728 21.18 68.86 -49.34
N ALA A 729 20.65 67.85 -50.04
CA ALA A 729 21.39 67.01 -50.98
C ALA A 729 21.36 67.55 -52.43
N GLU A 730 20.26 68.18 -52.86
CA GLU A 730 20.00 68.60 -54.26
C GLU A 730 21.05 69.56 -54.87
N HIS A 731 21.89 70.23 -54.05
CA HIS A 731 22.93 71.15 -54.51
C HIS A 731 24.37 70.62 -54.36
N THR A 732 24.57 69.34 -54.00
CA THR A 732 25.90 68.82 -53.56
C THR A 732 26.54 67.78 -54.49
N GLY A 733 25.85 67.34 -55.55
CA GLY A 733 26.38 66.38 -56.54
C GLY A 733 26.63 64.96 -56.00
N ILE A 734 26.02 64.60 -54.86
CA ILE A 734 26.16 63.30 -54.20
C ILE A 734 25.12 62.33 -54.75
N ASN A 735 25.55 61.14 -55.19
CA ASN A 735 24.64 60.07 -55.61
C ASN A 735 24.20 59.25 -54.40
N ILE A 736 22.92 59.36 -54.02
CA ILE A 736 22.36 58.61 -52.89
C ILE A 736 21.50 57.47 -53.44
N ALA A 737 21.91 56.22 -53.19
CA ALA A 737 21.24 55.03 -53.67
C ALA A 737 20.67 54.21 -52.51
N ILE A 738 19.42 53.77 -52.66
CA ILE A 738 18.82 52.76 -51.79
C ILE A 738 19.03 51.41 -52.48
N ILE A 739 19.90 50.58 -51.94
CA ILE A 739 20.29 49.29 -52.51
C ILE A 739 19.55 48.19 -51.74
N GLN A 740 18.32 47.91 -52.15
CA GLN A 740 17.49 46.91 -51.47
C GLN A 740 16.96 45.87 -52.46
N ASN A 741 17.48 44.65 -52.33
CA ASN A 741 17.12 43.53 -53.22
C ASN A 741 15.97 42.66 -52.64
N GLU A 742 15.71 42.73 -51.33
CA GLU A 742 14.67 41.95 -50.63
C GLU A 742 13.79 42.84 -49.73
N LYS A 743 12.52 42.45 -49.55
CA LYS A 743 11.54 43.19 -48.76
C LYS A 743 11.68 42.85 -47.28
N ILE A 744 12.27 43.75 -46.49
CA ILE A 744 12.50 43.57 -45.05
C ILE A 744 11.54 44.47 -44.26
N VAL A 745 10.78 43.90 -43.34
CA VAL A 745 9.75 44.59 -42.53
C VAL A 745 10.12 44.56 -41.05
N LEU A 746 9.90 45.68 -40.36
CA LEU A 746 10.28 45.92 -38.96
C LEU A 746 9.06 46.42 -38.17
N LEU A 747 8.85 45.95 -36.94
CA LEU A 747 7.90 46.57 -36.02
C LEU A 747 8.61 47.70 -35.26
N VAL A 748 8.30 48.95 -35.59
CA VAL A 748 9.06 50.12 -35.10
C VAL A 748 8.16 51.33 -34.84
N TYR A 749 8.62 52.23 -33.96
CA TYR A 749 8.14 53.61 -33.91
C TYR A 749 8.71 54.38 -35.11
N GLU A 750 7.89 54.51 -36.16
CA GLU A 750 8.34 54.96 -37.48
C GLU A 750 9.08 56.30 -37.45
N ASN A 751 8.53 57.29 -36.72
CA ASN A 751 9.06 58.66 -36.74
C ASN A 751 10.45 58.73 -36.05
N GLU A 752 10.61 58.01 -34.95
CA GLU A 752 11.84 57.99 -34.17
C GLU A 752 12.97 57.32 -34.95
N LEU A 753 12.68 56.21 -35.64
CA LEU A 753 13.67 55.55 -36.47
C LEU A 753 14.01 56.36 -37.73
N VAL A 754 13.03 57.01 -38.36
CA VAL A 754 13.27 57.96 -39.47
C VAL A 754 14.18 59.11 -39.03
N GLN A 755 14.02 59.62 -37.81
CA GLN A 755 14.88 60.69 -37.27
C GLN A 755 16.33 60.22 -37.08
N VAL A 756 16.54 59.00 -36.57
CA VAL A 756 17.88 58.42 -36.45
C VAL A 756 18.53 58.31 -37.82
N ILE A 757 17.83 57.76 -38.81
CA ILE A 757 18.33 57.61 -40.19
C ILE A 757 18.64 58.98 -40.79
N LEU A 758 17.76 59.98 -40.60
CA LEU A 758 17.97 61.34 -41.08
C LEU A 758 19.21 62.00 -40.47
N ASN A 759 19.46 61.79 -39.17
CA ASN A 759 20.65 62.30 -38.49
C ASN A 759 21.93 61.69 -39.07
N LEU A 760 21.94 60.37 -39.32
CA LEU A 760 23.09 59.69 -39.93
C LEU A 760 23.30 60.13 -41.38
N LEU A 761 22.22 60.26 -42.15
CA LEU A 761 22.27 60.73 -43.54
C LEU A 761 22.82 62.15 -43.64
N ASN A 762 22.38 63.06 -42.76
CA ASN A 762 22.92 64.42 -42.70
C ASN A 762 24.40 64.44 -42.31
N ASN A 763 24.84 63.53 -41.43
CA ASN A 763 26.25 63.39 -41.10
C ASN A 763 27.08 62.91 -42.30
N ALA A 764 26.58 61.94 -43.06
CA ALA A 764 27.20 61.47 -44.30
C ALA A 764 27.29 62.59 -45.37
N ILE A 765 26.22 63.35 -45.58
CA ILE A 765 26.21 64.47 -46.55
C ILE A 765 27.21 65.56 -46.15
N ASP A 766 27.22 65.95 -44.87
CA ASP A 766 28.13 67.00 -44.39
C ASP A 766 29.61 66.57 -44.52
N ALA A 767 29.92 65.27 -44.44
CA ALA A 767 31.29 64.76 -44.61
C ALA A 767 31.87 65.04 -46.01
N PHE A 768 31.05 65.35 -47.02
CA PHE A 768 31.50 65.65 -48.38
C PHE A 768 31.67 67.14 -48.70
N LYS A 769 31.36 68.05 -47.76
CA LYS A 769 31.33 69.51 -48.02
C LYS A 769 32.69 70.09 -48.42
N ASP A 770 33.77 69.60 -47.83
CA ASP A 770 35.14 70.09 -48.06
C ASP A 770 36.02 69.09 -48.86
N LEU A 771 35.41 68.05 -49.44
CA LEU A 771 36.09 67.01 -50.23
C LEU A 771 35.88 67.21 -51.74
N ASP A 772 36.98 67.37 -52.48
CA ASP A 772 36.99 67.37 -53.95
C ASP A 772 37.21 65.94 -54.48
N LYS A 773 36.15 65.13 -54.39
CA LYS A 773 36.11 63.73 -54.85
C LYS A 773 35.21 63.61 -56.08
N LYS A 774 35.70 62.97 -57.15
CA LYS A 774 34.96 62.81 -58.43
C LYS A 774 33.68 61.99 -58.28
N GLU A 775 33.66 61.01 -57.39
CA GLU A 775 32.50 60.15 -57.14
C GLU A 775 32.13 60.20 -55.65
N LYS A 776 31.00 60.86 -55.35
CA LYS A 776 30.44 60.98 -54.00
C LYS A 776 29.20 60.09 -53.92
N THR A 777 29.25 59.05 -53.09
CA THR A 777 28.16 58.07 -52.96
C THR A 777 27.74 57.88 -51.51
N ILE A 778 26.43 57.73 -51.31
CA ILE A 778 25.84 57.27 -50.05
C ILE A 778 24.91 56.10 -50.38
N GLU A 779 25.12 54.98 -49.72
CA GLU A 779 24.36 53.74 -49.88
C GLU A 779 23.53 53.49 -48.63
N LEU A 780 22.23 53.29 -48.83
CA LEU A 780 21.28 52.90 -47.78
C LEU A 780 20.77 51.50 -48.09
N PHE A 781 20.98 50.56 -47.17
CA PHE A 781 20.49 49.19 -47.33
C PHE A 781 20.18 48.54 -45.99
N ALA A 782 19.44 47.45 -46.03
CA ALA A 782 19.10 46.68 -44.85
C ALA A 782 19.42 45.20 -45.10
N GLU A 783 19.85 44.51 -44.04
CA GLU A 783 20.09 43.07 -44.05
C GLU A 783 19.37 42.42 -42.88
N GLU A 784 18.89 41.21 -43.10
CA GLU A 784 18.23 40.41 -42.07
C GLU A 784 19.24 39.46 -41.43
N ASP A 785 19.45 39.60 -40.12
CA ASP A 785 20.21 38.66 -39.28
C ASP A 785 19.20 37.72 -38.55
N LYS A 786 19.66 36.65 -37.90
CA LYS A 786 18.79 35.62 -37.31
C LYS A 786 17.66 36.20 -36.44
N ASP A 787 18.02 37.08 -35.51
CA ASP A 787 17.08 37.64 -34.51
C ASP A 787 16.94 39.17 -34.58
N SER A 788 17.56 39.82 -35.57
CA SER A 788 17.56 41.28 -35.72
C SER A 788 17.60 41.70 -37.17
N VAL A 789 17.17 42.94 -37.43
CA VAL A 789 17.39 43.61 -38.71
C VAL A 789 18.49 44.66 -38.53
N LEU A 790 19.42 44.66 -39.48
CA LEU A 790 20.53 45.60 -39.56
C LEU A 790 20.22 46.65 -40.63
N LEU A 791 20.27 47.93 -40.28
CA LEU A 791 20.11 49.05 -41.20
C LEU A 791 21.47 49.74 -41.38
N PHE A 792 21.89 49.92 -42.62
CA PHE A 792 23.19 50.46 -42.97
C PHE A 792 23.07 51.83 -43.63
N VAL A 793 23.86 52.78 -43.15
CA VAL A 793 24.08 54.09 -43.78
C VAL A 793 25.57 54.20 -44.08
N LYS A 794 25.93 54.03 -45.35
CA LYS A 794 27.33 53.97 -45.81
C LYS A 794 27.67 55.12 -46.72
N ASP A 795 28.76 55.81 -46.44
CA ASP A 795 29.33 56.85 -47.31
C ASP A 795 30.74 56.47 -47.77
N ASN A 796 31.18 57.07 -48.87
CA ASN A 796 32.55 56.98 -49.36
C ASN A 796 33.37 58.26 -49.10
N ALA A 797 33.14 58.99 -48.00
CA ALA A 797 33.89 60.20 -47.65
C ALA A 797 35.29 59.87 -47.07
N SER A 798 35.87 60.74 -46.24
CA SER A 798 37.23 60.59 -45.69
C SER A 798 37.34 59.73 -44.42
N GLY A 799 36.26 59.07 -44.01
CA GLY A 799 36.24 58.32 -42.75
C GLY A 799 36.29 59.20 -41.49
N ILE A 800 36.34 58.56 -40.34
CA ILE A 800 36.48 59.16 -39.00
C ILE A 800 37.83 58.73 -38.42
N THR A 801 38.60 59.67 -37.88
CA THR A 801 39.90 59.37 -37.27
C THR A 801 39.76 58.52 -36.00
N GLU A 802 40.76 57.69 -35.69
CA GLU A 802 40.74 56.82 -34.49
C GLU A 802 40.55 57.60 -33.18
N GLU A 803 41.09 58.82 -33.09
CA GLU A 803 40.92 59.67 -31.90
C GLU A 803 39.45 60.09 -31.71
N ASN A 804 38.77 60.40 -32.81
CA ASN A 804 37.38 60.85 -32.79
C ASN A 804 36.42 59.68 -32.60
N MET A 805 36.72 58.50 -33.14
CA MET A 805 35.91 57.28 -33.03
C MET A 805 35.53 56.92 -31.59
N LYS A 806 36.43 57.15 -30.63
CA LYS A 806 36.17 56.87 -29.21
C LYS A 806 35.13 57.81 -28.57
N LYS A 807 34.88 58.97 -29.19
CA LYS A 807 34.10 60.06 -28.63
C LYS A 807 32.84 60.38 -29.43
N ILE A 808 32.61 59.77 -30.60
CA ILE A 808 31.53 60.18 -31.52
C ILE A 808 30.11 60.07 -30.93
N PHE A 809 29.92 59.18 -29.96
CA PHE A 809 28.66 59.02 -29.25
C PHE A 809 28.68 59.72 -27.89
N GLU A 810 29.75 60.41 -27.51
CA GLU A 810 29.74 61.27 -26.33
C GLU A 810 28.88 62.52 -26.61
N PRO A 811 28.09 62.99 -25.64
CA PRO A 811 27.32 64.21 -25.80
C PRO A 811 28.26 65.41 -26.06
N TYR A 812 27.89 66.27 -27.01
CA TYR A 812 28.61 67.48 -27.42
C TYR A 812 29.88 67.29 -28.23
N PHE A 813 30.24 66.05 -28.54
CA PHE A 813 31.36 65.82 -29.44
C PHE A 813 30.96 66.16 -30.88
N SER A 814 31.65 67.13 -31.49
CA SER A 814 31.49 67.45 -32.92
C SER A 814 32.79 67.88 -33.55
N THR A 815 33.04 67.38 -34.76
CA THR A 815 34.17 67.78 -35.60
C THR A 815 33.82 68.96 -36.53
N LYS A 816 32.56 69.42 -36.52
CA LYS A 816 32.02 70.44 -37.44
C LYS A 816 32.10 71.88 -36.89
N GLY A 817 32.81 72.09 -35.78
CA GLY A 817 32.97 73.40 -35.16
C GLY A 817 31.62 74.04 -34.76
N LYS A 818 31.43 75.33 -35.05
CA LYS A 818 30.23 76.10 -34.67
C LYS A 818 28.92 75.61 -35.32
N ASN A 819 29.01 74.82 -36.38
CA ASN A 819 27.85 74.35 -37.15
C ASN A 819 27.33 72.98 -36.68
N GLY A 820 27.99 72.36 -35.70
CA GLY A 820 27.61 71.05 -35.17
C GLY A 820 27.18 71.13 -33.71
N THR A 821 25.96 70.65 -33.40
CA THR A 821 25.44 70.60 -32.03
C THR A 821 26.13 69.52 -31.17
N GLY A 822 26.74 68.51 -31.80
CA GLY A 822 27.37 67.36 -31.14
C GLY A 822 26.39 66.43 -30.40
N LEU A 823 25.07 66.66 -30.55
CA LEU A 823 24.03 65.88 -29.89
C LEU A 823 23.40 64.81 -30.79
N GLY A 824 23.46 64.99 -32.12
CA GLY A 824 22.72 64.14 -33.05
C GLY A 824 23.06 62.64 -32.94
N LEU A 825 24.34 62.29 -32.86
CA LEU A 825 24.78 60.88 -32.73
C LEU A 825 24.49 60.30 -31.35
N TYR A 826 24.71 61.08 -30.28
CA TYR A 826 24.36 60.69 -28.92
C TYR A 826 22.86 60.42 -28.78
N MET A 827 22.01 61.30 -29.31
CA MET A 827 20.56 61.14 -29.31
C MET A 827 20.14 59.94 -30.16
N SER A 828 20.78 59.72 -31.31
CA SER A 828 20.56 58.52 -32.12
C SER A 828 20.87 57.24 -31.35
N GLN A 829 21.99 57.19 -30.63
CA GLN A 829 22.35 56.04 -29.77
C GLN A 829 21.33 55.84 -28.65
N MET A 830 20.92 56.92 -27.98
CA MET A 830 19.92 56.84 -26.93
C MET A 830 18.57 56.35 -27.44
N ILE A 831 18.10 56.80 -28.60
CA ILE A 831 16.84 56.36 -29.20
C ILE A 831 16.91 54.85 -29.46
N ILE A 832 17.96 54.39 -30.13
CA ILE A 832 18.13 52.98 -30.50
C ILE A 832 18.24 52.09 -29.24
N GLN A 833 19.04 52.47 -28.25
CA GLN A 833 19.23 51.68 -27.03
C GLN A 833 18.01 51.68 -26.11
N LYS A 834 17.34 52.83 -25.94
CA LYS A 834 16.28 52.98 -24.92
C LYS A 834 14.88 52.70 -25.44
N GLN A 835 14.62 52.88 -26.74
CA GLN A 835 13.29 52.70 -27.32
C GLN A 835 13.16 51.42 -28.12
N PHE A 836 14.28 50.95 -28.69
CA PHE A 836 14.32 49.79 -29.54
C PHE A 836 15.29 48.73 -29.00
N ASN A 837 15.65 48.73 -27.70
CA ASN A 837 16.63 47.81 -27.07
C ASN A 837 17.75 47.34 -28.02
N GLY A 838 18.25 48.26 -28.82
CA GLY A 838 19.04 47.97 -30.01
C GLY A 838 20.43 48.56 -29.87
N GLU A 839 21.24 48.36 -30.89
CA GLU A 839 22.63 48.81 -30.88
C GLU A 839 22.91 49.65 -32.12
N ILE A 840 23.71 50.70 -31.96
CA ILE A 840 24.24 51.47 -33.08
C ILE A 840 25.76 51.35 -33.03
N ASP A 841 26.35 50.93 -34.16
CA ASP A 841 27.77 50.73 -34.32
C ASP A 841 28.27 51.47 -35.56
N VAL A 842 29.59 51.64 -35.66
CA VAL A 842 30.22 52.37 -36.75
C VAL A 842 31.51 51.69 -37.18
N GLN A 843 31.62 51.47 -38.48
CA GLN A 843 32.84 50.99 -39.13
C GLN A 843 33.36 52.09 -40.04
N THR A 844 34.62 52.47 -39.90
CA THR A 844 35.19 53.56 -40.68
C THR A 844 36.58 53.19 -41.20
N SER A 845 36.93 53.71 -42.36
CA SER A 845 38.25 53.62 -42.97
C SER A 845 38.55 54.91 -43.74
N ASN A 846 39.78 55.07 -44.25
CA ASN A 846 40.13 56.21 -45.10
C ASN A 846 39.31 56.29 -46.41
N GLU A 847 38.52 55.25 -46.71
CA GLU A 847 37.70 55.15 -47.92
C GLU A 847 36.21 55.42 -47.68
N GLY A 848 35.77 55.56 -46.41
CA GLY A 848 34.37 55.84 -46.07
C GLY A 848 33.96 55.45 -44.66
N THR A 849 32.71 55.75 -44.29
CA THR A 849 32.11 55.35 -43.01
C THR A 849 30.81 54.58 -43.22
N THR A 850 30.56 53.57 -42.40
CA THR A 850 29.33 52.79 -42.37
C THR A 850 28.78 52.80 -40.96
N PHE A 851 27.61 53.41 -40.76
CA PHE A 851 26.84 53.27 -39.54
C PHE A 851 25.90 52.07 -39.66
N ILE A 852 25.86 51.26 -38.61
CA ILE A 852 25.07 50.02 -38.54
C ILE A 852 24.10 50.15 -37.38
N ILE A 853 22.81 50.13 -37.66
CA ILE A 853 21.75 50.15 -36.65
C ILE A 853 21.17 48.73 -36.54
N LYS A 854 21.28 48.11 -35.38
CA LYS A 854 20.75 46.78 -35.08
C LYS A 854 19.47 46.87 -34.27
N ILE A 855 18.39 46.33 -34.83
CA ILE A 855 17.05 46.35 -34.26
C ILE A 855 16.53 44.90 -34.16
N PRO A 856 16.40 44.30 -32.97
CA PRO A 856 15.73 43.01 -32.79
C PRO A 856 14.37 42.87 -33.51
N LYS A 857 14.06 41.69 -34.04
CA LYS A 857 12.80 41.44 -34.77
C LYS A 857 11.58 41.35 -33.86
N HIS A 858 11.81 41.06 -32.58
CA HIS A 858 10.78 40.96 -31.56
C HIS A 858 11.19 41.82 -30.36
N PHE A 859 10.57 42.99 -30.21
CA PHE A 859 10.56 43.68 -28.93
C PHE A 859 9.28 43.32 -28.20
N GLN A 860 9.41 42.86 -26.96
CA GLN A 860 8.26 42.66 -26.08
C GLN A 860 7.55 44.01 -25.89
N GLU A 861 6.22 44.00 -26.03
CA GLU A 861 5.36 45.15 -25.66
C GLU A 861 5.61 45.63 -24.24
#